data_AF-A0A2E9QU42-F1
#
_entry.id   AF-A0A2E9QU42-F1
#
_cell.length_a   1.000
_cell.length_b   1.000
_cell.length_c   1.000
_cell.angle_alpha   90.00
_cell.angle_beta   90.00
_cell.angle_gamma   90.00
#
_symmetry.space_group_name_H-M   'P 1'
#
loop_
_entity.id
_entity.type
_entity.pdbx_description
1 polymer ?
#
loop_
_entity_poly.entity_id
_entity_poly.type
_entity_poly.pdbx_seq_one_letter_code
_entity_poly.pdbx_strand_id
1 'polypeptide(L)'
;MSQQSSLQDRYLDAWITLALVILAGVLFLPYIGSYALWDPWEAHYSQVAMEMVQKGSWWEPWYRNSNRSFWSKPIFTFWLMISSLKTFRIAQVGDFANAEFYLRMPIALFGAIGIGYIYFFVSRLWNRTMGVLASLVLMTSPQYFLISRQVMVDIPFVVIQSIAIGFLALGMFDKAPVDSDEEKQFGVKTSLYLAAGFAAAQFIEVIYWQVQLKQTFSVSFQQSSLHWFAIAAFFLVWAVVRQYVTTPQTRFFYLFFFWSGLSFLAKGLLSIVLPGGIALFYILLTGDWDLLRRMRLVYISDKIKTRTSVIIGTISSLLAVWLISYPMFKGRGLTGVFKDLLAFRIKTGSSQMYPFAWLKGVFVSLDKSVIYPLTKAPLATQLWIFLAVFAGVGILIAAIGRDNWKENLKAYLFPGMLIYLIVAGSWCCVMNFKHGLPFMREWFIYHHFSRLAGTIEKPNNSFDLYIKQIGFGMFPWSVLIPIALVRFLRWSWKDFTTLTRRRHFFFFCWFFFPYVFYTYSSTKFHHYIFPVVPPLAIIIAYWLSRLFKEDGVLKERIGVGASLMLFALLAKDLATNYKPLHQLFTYYTTRVTPGEVYPKTTFTFLFVLIFLVWVSIMMVRRVRFLQFGALMIPIAMFVLFVNVRLIPAVGVNFSYKSLYTAYKAFDKGRNLPFGEYSNWDERSTSYYFKNKSRYLGRTRTAKNFLRRKGPVFIMVSKRKIPTLRRLAKAVGKRIYILDRPHYDMWLVSTKLMVSKKRSAGDKIRLKKLPNMATKNWKKVNVDFGGKVRMVGVWIDKPNGYKRGDKVKIRFLFKVLKRMKKNWRIFIHADPVKWTRHRQNWDHEAAEGLYPTSEWKPGEYVQDIVVRTLPRNFPSHYSRLHVYMGFWLGSDRLAVGRSSVYHDGQNRVRSIVLKIKP
;
A
#
# COMPACT_ATOMS: atom_id res chain seq x y z
N MET A 1 17.06 46.52 -8.11
CA MET A 1 17.13 45.61 -6.95
C MET A 1 15.92 44.68 -6.80
N SER A 2 14.66 45.16 -6.92
CA SER A 2 13.44 44.37 -6.62
C SER A 2 13.20 43.10 -7.47
N GLN A 3 13.46 43.11 -8.77
CA GLN A 3 13.32 41.90 -9.61
C GLN A 3 14.34 40.81 -9.25
N GLN A 4 15.60 41.22 -9.04
CA GLN A 4 16.72 40.31 -8.79
C GLN A 4 16.56 39.56 -7.46
N SER A 5 16.05 40.22 -6.42
CA SER A 5 15.67 39.54 -5.16
C SER A 5 14.49 38.57 -5.36
N SER A 6 13.48 38.93 -6.15
CA SER A 6 12.34 38.05 -6.43
C SER A 6 12.73 36.79 -7.21
N LEU A 7 13.73 36.89 -8.09
CA LEU A 7 14.33 35.76 -8.81
C LEU A 7 15.12 34.86 -7.86
N GLN A 8 15.99 35.43 -7.03
CA GLN A 8 16.73 34.69 -6.00
C GLN A 8 15.80 33.92 -5.06
N ASP A 9 14.69 34.54 -4.64
CA ASP A 9 13.66 33.90 -3.82
C ASP A 9 13.02 32.69 -4.54
N ARG A 10 12.63 32.84 -5.82
CA ARG A 10 12.08 31.75 -6.62
C ARG A 10 13.06 30.59 -6.79
N TYR A 11 14.35 30.87 -7.00
CA TYR A 11 15.40 29.84 -7.06
C TYR A 11 15.56 29.12 -5.71
N LEU A 12 15.57 29.85 -4.59
CA LEU A 12 15.66 29.26 -3.25
C LEU A 12 14.49 28.32 -2.96
N ASP A 13 13.25 28.72 -3.29
CA ASP A 13 12.07 27.85 -3.13
C ASP A 13 12.14 26.60 -4.02
N ALA A 14 12.68 26.71 -5.24
CA ALA A 14 12.93 25.56 -6.11
C ALA A 14 13.99 24.60 -5.54
N TRP A 15 15.11 25.12 -5.01
CA TRP A 15 16.14 24.32 -4.36
C TRP A 15 15.65 23.63 -3.08
N ILE A 16 14.86 24.32 -2.24
CA ILE A 16 14.25 23.70 -1.05
C ILE A 16 13.26 22.61 -1.46
N THR A 17 12.44 22.84 -2.49
CA THR A 17 11.54 21.82 -3.05
C THR A 17 12.32 20.58 -3.50
N LEU A 18 13.38 20.77 -4.28
CA LEU A 18 14.24 19.68 -4.76
C LEU A 18 14.91 18.92 -3.61
N ALA A 19 15.46 19.64 -2.63
CA ALA A 19 16.10 19.05 -1.44
C ALA A 19 15.11 18.21 -0.61
N LEU A 20 13.86 18.66 -0.44
CA LEU A 20 12.81 17.91 0.26
C LEU A 20 12.36 16.66 -0.53
N VAL A 21 12.28 16.74 -1.86
CA VAL A 21 11.99 15.58 -2.72
C VAL A 21 13.13 14.56 -2.67
N ILE A 22 14.39 15.00 -2.71
CA ILE A 22 15.57 14.13 -2.57
C ILE A 22 15.59 13.48 -1.19
N LEU A 23 15.37 14.24 -0.12
CA LEU A 23 15.31 13.72 1.26
C LEU A 23 14.21 12.67 1.43
N ALA A 24 13.01 12.93 0.90
CA ALA A 24 11.93 11.95 0.87
C ALA A 24 12.32 10.70 0.05
N GLY A 25 12.99 10.87 -1.10
CA GLY A 25 13.55 9.77 -1.88
C GLY A 25 14.56 8.91 -1.09
N VAL A 26 15.46 9.53 -0.34
CA VAL A 26 16.41 8.86 0.56
C VAL A 26 15.70 8.07 1.67
N LEU A 27 14.56 8.56 2.18
CA LEU A 27 13.75 7.80 3.15
C LEU A 27 12.93 6.67 2.50
N PHE A 28 12.43 6.88 1.27
CA PHE A 28 11.42 6.01 0.65
C PHE A 28 11.98 4.96 -0.31
N LEU A 29 13.13 5.16 -0.95
CA LEU A 29 13.66 4.22 -1.95
C LEU A 29 14.55 3.07 -1.43
N PRO A 30 15.37 3.22 -0.37
CA PRO A 30 16.32 2.17 0.02
C PRO A 30 15.64 0.82 0.28
N TYR A 31 16.17 -0.26 -0.30
CA TYR A 31 15.65 -1.63 -0.13
C TYR A 31 14.18 -1.85 -0.56
N ILE A 32 13.55 -0.94 -1.32
CA ILE A 32 12.13 -1.07 -1.73
C ILE A 32 11.84 -2.33 -2.56
N GLY A 33 12.84 -2.87 -3.26
CA GLY A 33 12.77 -4.14 -3.98
C GLY A 33 13.24 -5.38 -3.21
N SER A 34 13.75 -5.24 -1.98
CA SER A 34 14.41 -6.35 -1.26
C SER A 34 13.43 -7.33 -0.60
N TYR A 35 12.12 -7.08 -0.72
CA TYR A 35 11.05 -7.88 -0.14
C TYR A 35 9.93 -8.11 -1.16
N ALA A 36 9.26 -9.24 -1.00
CA ALA A 36 8.18 -9.69 -1.88
C ALA A 36 6.94 -8.78 -1.82
N LEU A 37 6.02 -8.91 -2.77
CA LEU A 37 4.75 -8.17 -2.80
C LEU A 37 3.84 -8.59 -1.64
N TRP A 38 3.33 -7.60 -0.90
CA TRP A 38 2.43 -7.74 0.24
C TRP A 38 1.04 -8.20 -0.22
N ASP A 39 0.57 -9.30 0.36
CA ASP A 39 -0.77 -9.83 0.11
C ASP A 39 -1.87 -8.97 0.76
N PRO A 40 -3.03 -8.82 0.10
CA PRO A 40 -3.35 -9.31 -1.25
C PRO A 40 -3.14 -8.24 -2.36
N TRP A 41 -3.07 -6.95 -2.04
CA TRP A 41 -3.28 -5.91 -3.06
C TRP A 41 -2.07 -5.55 -3.89
N GLU A 42 -0.86 -5.53 -3.32
CA GLU A 42 0.32 -5.28 -4.15
C GLU A 42 0.47 -6.37 -5.21
N ALA A 43 0.33 -7.64 -4.79
CA ALA A 43 0.38 -8.77 -5.71
C ALA A 43 -0.72 -8.69 -6.78
N HIS A 44 -1.94 -8.29 -6.40
CA HIS A 44 -3.06 -8.14 -7.31
C HIS A 44 -2.86 -7.01 -8.33
N TYR A 45 -2.55 -5.79 -7.87
CA TYR A 45 -2.34 -4.64 -8.76
C TYR A 45 -1.11 -4.82 -9.65
N SER A 46 -0.04 -5.41 -9.11
CA SER A 46 1.15 -5.77 -9.90
C SER A 46 0.85 -6.83 -10.96
N GLN A 47 -0.05 -7.78 -10.67
CA GLN A 47 -0.50 -8.76 -11.66
C GLN A 47 -1.26 -8.08 -12.80
N VAL A 48 -2.18 -7.17 -12.47
CA VAL A 48 -2.94 -6.40 -13.47
C VAL A 48 -1.99 -5.59 -14.36
N ALA A 49 -1.05 -4.85 -13.77
CA ALA A 49 -0.05 -4.09 -14.54
C ALA A 49 0.82 -5.00 -15.43
N MET A 50 1.30 -6.13 -14.93
CA MET A 50 2.06 -7.09 -15.73
C MET A 50 1.25 -7.66 -16.90
N GLU A 51 0.00 -8.05 -16.66
CA GLU A 51 -0.88 -8.61 -17.70
C GLU A 51 -1.28 -7.55 -18.74
N MET A 52 -1.39 -6.28 -18.35
CA MET A 52 -1.53 -5.16 -19.27
C MET A 52 -0.30 -5.01 -20.19
N VAL A 53 0.92 -5.07 -19.65
CA VAL A 53 2.15 -5.06 -20.48
C VAL A 53 2.17 -6.26 -21.42
N GLN A 54 1.86 -7.47 -20.93
CA GLN A 54 1.81 -8.69 -21.77
C GLN A 54 0.77 -8.61 -22.90
N LYS A 55 -0.37 -7.94 -22.66
CA LYS A 55 -1.41 -7.72 -23.67
C LYS A 55 -1.13 -6.54 -24.61
N GLY A 56 -0.07 -5.76 -24.37
CA GLY A 56 0.16 -4.49 -25.07
C GLY A 56 -0.92 -3.42 -24.79
N SER A 57 -1.71 -3.58 -23.72
CA SER A 57 -2.80 -2.65 -23.39
C SER A 57 -2.35 -1.60 -22.38
N TRP A 58 -2.67 -0.35 -22.66
CA TRP A 58 -2.49 0.78 -21.73
C TRP A 58 -3.80 1.20 -21.05
N TRP A 59 -4.96 0.84 -21.59
CA TRP A 59 -6.25 1.40 -21.21
C TRP A 59 -7.21 0.37 -20.59
N GLU A 60 -6.98 -0.93 -20.76
CA GLU A 60 -7.80 -1.99 -20.16
C GLU A 60 -7.04 -2.67 -19.01
N PRO A 61 -7.37 -2.38 -17.73
CA PRO A 61 -6.92 -3.21 -16.62
C PRO A 61 -7.42 -4.63 -16.85
N TRP A 62 -6.53 -5.62 -16.90
CA TRP A 62 -6.89 -7.02 -17.13
C TRP A 62 -6.50 -7.90 -15.94
N TYR A 63 -7.36 -8.86 -15.58
CA TYR A 63 -7.04 -9.84 -14.55
C TYR A 63 -7.50 -11.25 -14.95
N ARG A 64 -6.55 -12.09 -15.37
CA ARG A 64 -6.81 -13.44 -15.91
C ARG A 64 -7.56 -14.36 -14.96
N ASN A 65 -7.44 -14.19 -13.63
CA ASN A 65 -8.08 -15.10 -12.67
C ASN A 65 -9.61 -14.97 -12.67
N SER A 66 -10.13 -13.78 -13.01
CA SER A 66 -11.55 -13.56 -13.28
C SER A 66 -11.91 -13.65 -14.76
N ASN A 67 -10.95 -14.03 -15.62
CA ASN A 67 -11.01 -14.05 -17.08
C ASN A 67 -11.67 -12.79 -17.72
N ARG A 68 -11.46 -11.63 -17.10
CA ARG A 68 -12.12 -10.38 -17.49
C ARG A 68 -11.32 -9.16 -17.06
N SER A 69 -11.74 -8.01 -17.55
CA SER A 69 -11.15 -6.71 -17.24
C SER A 69 -11.43 -6.31 -15.78
N PHE A 70 -10.40 -5.78 -15.11
CA PHE A 70 -10.43 -5.44 -13.69
C PHE A 70 -11.05 -4.05 -13.47
N TRP A 71 -12.37 -4.02 -13.29
CA TRP A 71 -13.13 -2.78 -13.16
C TRP A 71 -13.19 -2.21 -11.72
N SER A 72 -12.33 -2.63 -10.78
CA SER A 72 -12.39 -2.15 -9.38
C SER A 72 -11.56 -0.92 -9.05
N LYS A 73 -10.68 -0.50 -9.95
CA LYS A 73 -9.85 0.71 -9.84
C LYS A 73 -9.66 1.36 -11.21
N PRO A 74 -9.62 2.70 -11.28
CA PRO A 74 -9.30 3.40 -12.52
C PRO A 74 -7.78 3.38 -12.83
N ILE A 75 -7.43 3.91 -14.00
CA ILE A 75 -6.22 3.51 -14.74
C ILE A 75 -4.89 4.10 -14.24
N PHE A 76 -4.89 5.24 -13.55
CA PHE A 76 -3.67 6.06 -13.35
C PHE A 76 -2.55 5.32 -12.60
N THR A 77 -2.90 4.54 -11.56
CA THR A 77 -1.90 3.75 -10.81
C THR A 77 -1.29 2.65 -11.67
N PHE A 78 -2.03 2.13 -12.66
CA PHE A 78 -1.52 1.16 -13.62
C PHE A 78 -0.62 1.80 -14.66
N TRP A 79 -0.89 3.03 -15.11
CA TRP A 79 0.05 3.78 -15.95
C TRP A 79 1.41 3.97 -15.27
N LEU A 80 1.44 4.41 -14.01
CA LEU A 80 2.70 4.56 -13.25
C LEU A 80 3.52 3.26 -13.22
N MET A 81 2.87 2.11 -12.99
CA MET A 81 3.54 0.79 -13.02
C MET A 81 3.98 0.39 -14.43
N ILE A 82 3.12 0.54 -15.43
CA ILE A 82 3.36 0.07 -16.81
C ILE A 82 4.49 0.87 -17.46
N SER A 83 4.52 2.19 -17.28
CA SER A 83 5.61 3.03 -17.76
C SER A 83 6.94 2.53 -17.21
N SER A 84 7.06 2.34 -15.90
CA SER A 84 8.25 1.78 -15.27
C SER A 84 8.62 0.38 -15.81
N LEU A 85 7.66 -0.55 -15.86
CA LEU A 85 7.90 -1.92 -16.37
C LEU A 85 8.37 -1.94 -17.83
N LYS A 86 7.89 -1.00 -18.67
CA LYS A 86 8.29 -0.85 -20.08
C LYS A 86 9.65 -0.17 -20.21
N THR A 87 9.89 0.96 -19.53
CA THR A 87 11.19 1.66 -19.53
C THR A 87 12.33 0.73 -19.15
N PHE A 88 12.15 -0.10 -18.12
CA PHE A 88 13.17 -1.06 -17.66
C PHE A 88 13.06 -2.45 -18.29
N ARG A 89 12.25 -2.60 -19.37
CA ARG A 89 12.08 -3.85 -20.16
C ARG A 89 11.70 -5.12 -19.36
N ILE A 90 11.20 -4.98 -18.12
CA ILE A 90 11.06 -6.09 -17.15
C ILE A 90 10.12 -7.20 -17.64
N ALA A 91 9.06 -6.85 -18.37
CA ALA A 91 8.12 -7.83 -18.91
C ALA A 91 8.76 -8.77 -19.96
N GLN A 92 9.83 -8.33 -20.64
CA GLN A 92 10.55 -9.11 -21.65
C GLN A 92 11.49 -10.16 -21.02
N VAL A 93 11.89 -9.98 -19.75
CA VAL A 93 12.82 -10.87 -19.02
C VAL A 93 12.12 -12.10 -18.42
N GLY A 94 10.79 -12.15 -18.44
CA GLY A 94 9.99 -13.34 -18.13
C GLY A 94 9.89 -13.77 -16.65
N ASP A 95 10.81 -13.36 -15.78
CA ASP A 95 10.76 -13.64 -14.34
C ASP A 95 10.16 -12.48 -13.51
N PHE A 96 8.83 -12.48 -13.41
CA PHE A 96 8.07 -11.56 -12.57
C PHE A 96 8.47 -11.60 -11.08
N ALA A 97 9.16 -12.65 -10.63
CA ALA A 97 9.59 -12.74 -9.24
C ALA A 97 10.74 -11.77 -8.88
N ASN A 98 11.18 -10.88 -9.77
CA ASN A 98 12.18 -9.84 -9.46
C ASN A 98 11.70 -8.43 -9.84
N ALA A 99 10.42 -8.25 -10.14
CA ALA A 99 9.87 -6.97 -10.61
C ALA A 99 9.52 -5.98 -9.48
N GLU A 100 9.61 -6.37 -8.20
CA GLU A 100 9.06 -5.60 -7.09
C GLU A 100 9.65 -4.20 -6.93
N PHE A 101 10.94 -4.02 -7.26
CA PHE A 101 11.57 -2.71 -7.30
C PHE A 101 10.86 -1.79 -8.30
N TYR A 102 10.77 -2.21 -9.56
CA TYR A 102 10.23 -1.43 -10.67
C TYR A 102 8.74 -1.14 -10.52
N LEU A 103 7.99 -2.01 -9.86
CA LEU A 103 6.58 -1.80 -9.55
C LEU A 103 6.35 -0.72 -8.48
N ARG A 104 7.21 -0.67 -7.45
CA ARG A 104 7.06 0.27 -6.32
C ARG A 104 7.78 1.60 -6.50
N MET A 105 8.94 1.60 -7.17
CA MET A 105 9.74 2.80 -7.44
C MET A 105 8.91 3.99 -7.98
N PRO A 106 8.06 3.86 -9.03
CA PRO A 106 7.28 5.01 -9.51
C PRO A 106 6.28 5.52 -8.45
N ILE A 107 5.74 4.64 -7.60
CA ILE A 107 4.83 5.04 -6.51
C ILE A 107 5.59 5.77 -5.39
N ALA A 108 6.79 5.30 -5.04
CA ALA A 108 7.64 5.94 -4.03
C ALA A 108 8.17 7.31 -4.48
N LEU A 109 8.57 7.43 -5.76
CA LEU A 109 8.92 8.71 -6.37
C LEU A 109 7.72 9.66 -6.39
N PHE A 110 6.51 9.17 -6.69
CA PHE A 110 5.29 9.97 -6.65
C PHE A 110 4.96 10.45 -5.22
N GLY A 111 5.17 9.60 -4.21
CA GLY A 111 5.11 9.97 -2.80
C GLY A 111 6.12 11.06 -2.42
N ALA A 112 7.36 10.97 -2.91
CA ALA A 112 8.40 11.99 -2.71
C ALA A 112 8.05 13.32 -3.41
N ILE A 113 7.53 13.29 -4.64
CA ILE A 113 7.03 14.49 -5.36
C ILE A 113 5.89 15.16 -4.56
N GLY A 114 5.01 14.37 -3.93
CA GLY A 114 3.96 14.88 -3.05
C GLY A 114 4.50 15.73 -1.89
N ILE A 115 5.65 15.38 -1.31
CA ILE A 115 6.33 16.17 -0.27
C ILE A 115 6.74 17.56 -0.78
N GLY A 116 7.21 17.65 -2.03
CA GLY A 116 7.55 18.92 -2.68
C GLY A 116 6.33 19.81 -2.94
N TYR A 117 5.19 19.22 -3.33
CA TYR A 117 3.94 19.96 -3.50
C TYR A 117 3.37 20.48 -2.18
N ILE A 118 3.46 19.70 -1.10
CA ILE A 118 3.09 20.17 0.25
C ILE A 118 3.93 21.38 0.62
N TYR A 119 5.25 21.34 0.40
CA TYR A 119 6.11 22.51 0.60
C TYR A 119 5.62 23.71 -0.20
N PHE A 120 5.41 23.55 -1.51
CA PHE A 120 5.04 24.63 -2.44
C PHE A 120 3.80 25.43 -2.00
N PHE A 121 2.66 24.77 -1.75
CA PHE A 121 1.46 25.53 -1.40
C PHE A 121 1.46 26.01 0.06
N VAL A 122 2.08 25.26 0.98
CA VAL A 122 2.18 25.67 2.40
C VAL A 122 3.14 26.85 2.58
N SER A 123 4.26 26.87 1.85
CA SER A 123 5.22 27.97 1.91
C SER A 123 4.63 29.27 1.38
N ARG A 124 3.83 29.19 0.31
CA ARG A 124 3.10 30.31 -0.28
C ARG A 124 1.95 30.80 0.58
N LEU A 125 1.18 29.90 1.20
CA LEU A 125 0.05 30.26 2.06
C LEU A 125 0.47 30.80 3.46
N TRP A 126 1.61 30.36 4.01
CA TRP A 126 2.09 30.83 5.32
C TRP A 126 3.51 31.41 5.28
N ASN A 127 4.52 30.57 5.00
CA ASN A 127 5.95 30.92 4.85
C ASN A 127 6.80 29.65 4.66
N ARG A 128 8.02 29.80 4.13
CA ARG A 128 9.02 28.73 3.94
C ARG A 128 9.18 27.80 5.14
N THR A 129 9.29 28.35 6.36
CA THR A 129 9.45 27.56 7.60
C THR A 129 8.28 26.60 7.80
N MET A 130 7.03 27.06 7.64
CA MET A 130 5.86 26.21 7.77
C MET A 130 5.80 25.14 6.68
N GLY A 131 6.20 25.49 5.44
CA GLY A 131 6.34 24.53 4.34
C GLY A 131 7.32 23.40 4.66
N VAL A 132 8.54 23.74 5.10
CA VAL A 132 9.57 22.75 5.49
C VAL A 132 9.06 21.86 6.63
N LEU A 133 8.45 22.45 7.67
CA LEU A 133 7.91 21.69 8.81
C LEU A 133 6.80 20.72 8.37
N ALA A 134 5.86 21.15 7.53
CA ALA A 134 4.77 20.30 7.04
C ALA A 134 5.30 19.11 6.22
N SER A 135 6.27 19.37 5.34
CA SER A 135 6.94 18.33 4.54
C SER A 135 7.74 17.35 5.41
N LEU A 136 8.47 17.82 6.43
CA LEU A 136 9.24 16.96 7.34
C LEU A 136 8.34 16.09 8.23
N VAL A 137 7.26 16.65 8.78
CA VAL A 137 6.24 15.91 9.55
C VAL A 137 5.58 14.84 8.66
N LEU A 138 5.16 15.21 7.44
CA LEU A 138 4.50 14.28 6.54
C LEU A 138 5.42 13.14 6.08
N MET A 139 6.64 13.44 5.62
CA MET A 139 7.54 12.41 5.10
C MET A 139 8.01 11.41 6.17
N THR A 140 8.00 11.81 7.44
CA THR A 140 8.38 10.92 8.56
C THR A 140 7.19 10.26 9.25
N SER A 141 5.95 10.54 8.82
CA SER A 141 4.74 9.89 9.34
C SER A 141 4.60 8.47 8.80
N PRO A 142 4.50 7.42 9.66
CA PRO A 142 4.38 6.02 9.28
C PRO A 142 3.39 5.74 8.16
N GLN A 143 2.17 6.26 8.25
CA GLN A 143 1.15 6.00 7.24
C GLN A 143 1.52 6.56 5.86
N TYR A 144 2.27 7.67 5.80
CA TYR A 144 2.75 8.20 4.53
C TYR A 144 3.91 7.37 3.99
N PHE A 145 5.01 7.20 4.75
CA PHE A 145 6.21 6.55 4.23
C PHE A 145 6.03 5.05 3.96
N LEU A 146 5.17 4.36 4.72
CA LEU A 146 4.90 2.94 4.53
C LEU A 146 4.08 2.68 3.26
N ILE A 147 3.01 3.46 3.04
CA ILE A 147 2.17 3.30 1.84
C ILE A 147 2.93 3.82 0.61
N SER A 148 3.79 4.85 0.74
CA SER A 148 4.69 5.31 -0.34
C SER A 148 5.59 4.19 -0.88
N ARG A 149 5.90 3.21 -0.04
CA ARG A 149 6.72 2.04 -0.37
C ARG A 149 5.94 0.83 -0.86
N GLN A 150 4.69 1.02 -1.25
CA GLN A 150 3.82 -0.05 -1.73
C GLN A 150 3.14 0.25 -3.05
N VAL A 151 2.85 -0.82 -3.79
CA VAL A 151 1.95 -0.81 -4.95
C VAL A 151 0.50 -0.67 -4.46
N MET A 152 0.12 0.54 -4.10
CA MET A 152 -1.21 0.90 -3.58
C MET A 152 -1.75 2.12 -4.32
N VAL A 153 -3.03 2.09 -4.69
CA VAL A 153 -3.73 3.22 -5.34
C VAL A 153 -3.85 4.46 -4.44
N ASP A 154 -3.67 4.27 -3.13
CA ASP A 154 -3.88 5.25 -2.09
C ASP A 154 -2.85 6.38 -2.10
N ILE A 155 -1.59 6.13 -2.49
CA ILE A 155 -0.57 7.18 -2.63
C ILE A 155 -0.82 8.06 -3.85
N PRO A 156 -0.99 7.52 -5.07
CA PRO A 156 -1.37 8.32 -6.23
C PRO A 156 -2.61 9.18 -5.96
N PHE A 157 -3.63 8.59 -5.32
CA PHE A 157 -4.82 9.31 -4.88
C PHE A 157 -4.50 10.43 -3.89
N VAL A 158 -3.93 10.13 -2.72
CA VAL A 158 -3.74 11.14 -1.66
C VAL A 158 -2.78 12.25 -2.07
N VAL A 159 -1.74 11.94 -2.84
CA VAL A 159 -0.83 12.97 -3.40
C VAL A 159 -1.59 13.90 -4.33
N ILE A 160 -2.27 13.38 -5.37
CA ILE A 160 -3.00 14.23 -6.32
C ILE A 160 -4.14 14.98 -5.62
N GLN A 161 -4.84 14.32 -4.70
CA GLN A 161 -5.93 14.93 -3.94
C GLN A 161 -5.44 16.12 -3.11
N SER A 162 -4.26 15.99 -2.51
CA SER A 162 -3.64 17.06 -1.72
C SER A 162 -3.14 18.19 -2.59
N ILE A 163 -2.65 17.89 -3.80
CA ILE A 163 -2.31 18.90 -4.82
C ILE A 163 -3.56 19.67 -5.23
N ALA A 164 -4.66 18.97 -5.54
CA ALA A 164 -5.94 19.60 -5.90
C ALA A 164 -6.47 20.51 -4.78
N ILE A 165 -6.55 20.01 -3.54
CA ILE A 165 -7.05 20.80 -2.40
C ILE A 165 -6.08 21.93 -2.04
N GLY A 166 -4.77 21.74 -2.22
CA GLY A 166 -3.76 22.80 -2.11
C GLY A 166 -3.96 23.92 -3.13
N PHE A 167 -4.29 23.60 -4.38
CA PHE A 167 -4.65 24.59 -5.39
C PHE A 167 -6.00 25.28 -5.12
N LEU A 168 -6.99 24.55 -4.58
CA LEU A 168 -8.23 25.17 -4.10
C LEU A 168 -7.92 26.20 -2.99
N ALA A 169 -7.09 25.82 -2.01
CA ALA A 169 -6.65 26.72 -0.93
C ALA A 169 -5.84 27.92 -1.44
N LEU A 170 -4.98 27.76 -2.45
CA LEU A 170 -4.28 28.88 -3.09
C LEU A 170 -5.25 29.83 -3.80
N GLY A 171 -6.20 29.32 -4.58
CA GLY A 171 -7.24 30.17 -5.19
C GLY A 171 -8.08 30.94 -4.15
N MET A 172 -8.28 30.36 -2.96
CA MET A 172 -9.06 30.95 -1.86
C MET A 172 -8.29 31.95 -0.99
N PHE A 173 -7.00 31.70 -0.72
CA PHE A 173 -6.25 32.34 0.37
C PHE A 173 -4.83 32.79 0.02
N ASP A 174 -4.38 32.60 -1.22
CA ASP A 174 -3.13 33.22 -1.68
C ASP A 174 -3.28 34.74 -1.71
N LYS A 175 -2.20 35.44 -1.36
CA LYS A 175 -2.20 36.92 -1.40
C LYS A 175 -2.39 37.38 -2.84
N ALA A 176 -3.06 38.52 -3.02
CA ALA A 176 -3.32 39.08 -4.33
C ALA A 176 -2.00 39.14 -5.14
N PRO A 177 -1.96 38.56 -6.36
CA PRO A 177 -0.73 38.51 -7.13
C PRO A 177 -0.28 39.91 -7.54
N VAL A 178 1.04 40.16 -7.47
CA VAL A 178 1.65 41.26 -8.23
C VAL A 178 1.44 40.92 -9.70
N ASP A 179 0.72 41.77 -10.45
CA ASP A 179 0.45 41.53 -11.88
C ASP A 179 1.67 41.89 -12.75
N SER A 180 2.81 41.24 -12.49
CA SER A 180 4.02 41.43 -13.28
C SER A 180 4.04 40.54 -14.51
N ASP A 181 4.41 41.12 -15.65
CA ASP A 181 4.50 40.38 -16.91
C ASP A 181 5.59 39.29 -16.87
N GLU A 182 6.58 39.41 -15.99
CA GLU A 182 7.52 38.32 -15.66
C GLU A 182 6.82 37.06 -15.11
N GLU A 183 5.82 37.18 -14.22
CA GLU A 183 5.11 35.99 -13.70
C GLU A 183 4.11 35.43 -14.74
N LYS A 184 3.64 36.27 -15.67
CA LYS A 184 2.92 35.80 -16.87
C LYS A 184 3.87 35.01 -17.77
N GLN A 185 4.98 35.59 -18.21
CA GLN A 185 5.97 34.97 -19.09
C GLN A 185 6.61 33.70 -18.50
N PHE A 186 7.10 33.75 -17.26
CA PHE A 186 7.75 32.60 -16.62
C PHE A 186 6.87 31.37 -16.62
N GLY A 187 5.59 31.51 -16.24
CA GLY A 187 4.69 30.37 -16.20
C GLY A 187 4.07 29.97 -17.54
N VAL A 188 4.07 30.84 -18.56
CA VAL A 188 3.85 30.43 -19.96
C VAL A 188 5.02 29.55 -20.41
N LYS A 189 6.27 29.99 -20.21
CA LYS A 189 7.48 29.19 -20.47
C LYS A 189 7.42 27.85 -19.72
N THR A 190 7.09 27.82 -18.43
CA THR A 190 6.91 26.56 -17.67
C THR A 190 5.84 25.65 -18.26
N SER A 191 4.68 26.19 -18.65
CA SER A 191 3.59 25.38 -19.22
C SER A 191 3.94 24.83 -20.59
N LEU A 192 4.66 25.60 -21.41
CA LEU A 192 5.22 25.16 -22.69
C LEU A 192 6.33 24.13 -22.50
N TYR A 193 7.23 24.28 -21.51
CA TYR A 193 8.25 23.27 -21.20
C TYR A 193 7.65 21.97 -20.67
N LEU A 194 6.54 22.04 -19.92
CA LEU A 194 5.79 20.84 -19.52
C LEU A 194 5.11 20.18 -20.74
N ALA A 195 4.41 20.95 -21.58
CA ALA A 195 3.79 20.44 -22.81
C ALA A 195 4.82 19.83 -23.77
N ALA A 196 5.93 20.53 -24.00
CA ALA A 196 7.05 20.09 -24.84
C ALA A 196 7.81 18.91 -24.22
N GLY A 197 7.99 18.87 -22.90
CA GLY A 197 8.58 17.72 -22.20
C GLY A 197 7.71 16.46 -22.31
N PHE A 198 6.39 16.59 -22.17
CA PHE A 198 5.44 15.51 -22.43
C PHE A 198 5.46 15.09 -23.90
N ALA A 199 5.43 16.04 -24.84
CA ALA A 199 5.46 15.75 -26.27
C ALA A 199 6.79 15.10 -26.71
N ALA A 200 7.93 15.56 -26.19
CA ALA A 200 9.25 14.99 -26.47
C ALA A 200 9.41 13.59 -25.86
N ALA A 201 8.93 13.36 -24.63
CA ALA A 201 8.90 12.02 -24.04
C ALA A 201 8.04 11.06 -24.89
N GLN A 202 6.91 11.54 -25.44
CA GLN A 202 6.10 10.77 -26.38
C GLN A 202 6.79 10.58 -27.75
N PHE A 203 7.48 11.58 -28.27
CA PHE A 203 8.17 11.49 -29.57
C PHE A 203 9.36 10.53 -29.51
N ILE A 204 10.12 10.55 -28.40
CA ILE A 204 11.16 9.57 -28.09
C ILE A 204 10.55 8.17 -27.94
N GLU A 205 9.41 8.03 -27.26
CA GLU A 205 8.69 6.74 -27.17
C GLU A 205 8.26 6.23 -28.56
N VAL A 206 7.66 7.08 -29.41
CA VAL A 206 7.24 6.75 -30.78
C VAL A 206 8.43 6.31 -31.64
N ILE A 207 9.49 7.11 -31.72
CA ILE A 207 10.69 6.79 -32.53
C ILE A 207 11.33 5.49 -32.04
N TYR A 208 11.49 5.33 -30.72
CA TYR A 208 12.07 4.14 -30.13
C TYR A 208 11.28 2.86 -30.49
N TRP A 209 9.94 2.91 -30.44
CA TRP A 209 9.10 1.77 -30.84
C TRP A 209 9.13 1.52 -32.36
N GLN A 210 9.14 2.57 -33.18
CA GLN A 210 9.22 2.47 -34.65
C GLN A 210 10.54 1.82 -35.09
N VAL A 211 11.66 2.19 -34.48
CA VAL A 211 13.00 1.66 -34.78
C VAL A 211 13.21 0.24 -34.24
N GLN A 212 12.71 -0.09 -33.04
CA GLN A 212 12.98 -1.40 -32.42
C GLN A 212 12.06 -2.55 -32.84
N LEU A 213 10.82 -2.30 -33.28
CA LEU A 213 9.86 -3.39 -33.54
C LEU A 213 9.56 -3.69 -35.02
N LYS A 214 9.83 -2.78 -35.96
CA LYS A 214 9.35 -2.89 -37.37
C LYS A 214 7.85 -3.24 -37.48
N GLN A 215 7.03 -2.87 -36.49
CA GLN A 215 5.60 -3.17 -36.44
C GLN A 215 4.77 -1.98 -36.90
N THR A 216 3.75 -2.25 -37.72
CA THR A 216 2.68 -1.30 -38.03
C THR A 216 2.02 -0.83 -36.74
N PHE A 217 1.75 0.48 -36.62
CA PHE A 217 1.19 1.06 -35.40
C PHE A 217 -0.13 0.37 -34.99
N SER A 218 -0.08 -0.42 -33.91
CA SER A 218 -1.28 -1.08 -33.40
C SER A 218 -2.31 -0.05 -32.90
N VAL A 219 -3.59 -0.35 -33.09
CA VAL A 219 -4.71 0.51 -32.65
C VAL A 219 -4.62 0.86 -31.15
N SER A 220 -4.08 -0.03 -30.31
CA SER A 220 -3.90 0.24 -28.87
C SER A 220 -2.81 1.29 -28.58
N PHE A 221 -1.80 1.42 -29.43
CA PHE A 221 -0.79 2.47 -29.34
C PHE A 221 -1.40 3.83 -29.66
N GLN A 222 -2.09 3.95 -30.81
CA GLN A 222 -2.79 5.19 -31.20
C GLN A 222 -3.79 5.66 -30.11
N GLN A 223 -4.54 4.74 -29.52
CA GLN A 223 -5.46 5.03 -28.41
C GLN A 223 -4.77 5.54 -27.13
N SER A 224 -3.56 5.06 -26.81
CA SER A 224 -2.81 5.56 -25.65
C SER A 224 -2.15 6.91 -25.94
N SER A 225 -1.59 7.09 -27.14
CA SER A 225 -1.07 8.39 -27.60
C SER A 225 -2.14 9.47 -27.55
N LEU A 226 -3.38 9.18 -27.96
CA LEU A 226 -4.50 10.15 -27.89
C LEU A 226 -4.77 10.71 -26.49
N HIS A 227 -4.56 9.93 -25.42
CA HIS A 227 -4.73 10.41 -24.04
C HIS A 227 -3.59 11.34 -23.63
N TRP A 228 -2.34 11.02 -24.01
CA TRP A 228 -1.19 11.88 -23.77
C TRP A 228 -1.22 13.13 -24.63
N PHE A 229 -1.71 13.05 -25.87
CA PHE A 229 -2.00 14.21 -26.71
C PHE A 229 -3.12 15.08 -26.12
N ALA A 230 -4.16 14.51 -25.49
CA ALA A 230 -5.16 15.29 -24.78
C ALA A 230 -4.59 16.01 -23.54
N ILE A 231 -3.64 15.39 -22.82
CA ILE A 231 -2.95 16.02 -21.68
C ILE A 231 -1.95 17.09 -22.16
N ALA A 232 -1.18 16.83 -23.22
CA ALA A 232 -0.27 17.79 -23.81
C ALA A 232 -1.05 18.98 -24.43
N ALA A 233 -2.15 18.71 -25.12
CA ALA A 233 -3.09 19.73 -25.62
C ALA A 233 -3.71 20.51 -24.45
N PHE A 234 -4.05 19.88 -23.32
CA PHE A 234 -4.44 20.63 -22.12
C PHE A 234 -3.33 21.59 -21.67
N PHE A 235 -2.07 21.16 -21.56
CA PHE A 235 -0.98 22.05 -21.16
C PHE A 235 -0.67 23.15 -22.20
N LEU A 236 -0.90 22.88 -23.49
CA LEU A 236 -0.68 23.82 -24.58
C LEU A 236 -1.82 24.85 -24.68
N VAL A 237 -3.08 24.40 -24.61
CA VAL A 237 -4.26 25.25 -24.44
C VAL A 237 -4.16 26.03 -23.13
N TRP A 238 -3.65 25.43 -22.04
CA TRP A 238 -3.41 26.13 -20.77
C TRP A 238 -2.34 27.22 -20.90
N ALA A 239 -1.23 26.96 -21.61
CA ALA A 239 -0.21 27.97 -21.87
C ALA A 239 -0.76 29.18 -22.63
N VAL A 240 -1.71 28.97 -23.54
CA VAL A 240 -2.44 30.02 -24.27
C VAL A 240 -3.50 30.69 -23.38
N VAL A 241 -4.46 29.94 -22.83
CA VAL A 241 -5.57 30.43 -22.00
C VAL A 241 -5.06 31.20 -20.77
N ARG A 242 -3.92 30.80 -20.17
CA ARG A 242 -3.27 31.52 -19.07
C ARG A 242 -2.99 32.99 -19.40
N GLN A 243 -2.70 33.33 -20.66
CA GLN A 243 -2.45 34.70 -21.10
C GLN A 243 -3.72 35.57 -21.08
N TYR A 244 -4.89 34.95 -21.25
CA TYR A 244 -6.20 35.60 -21.27
C TYR A 244 -6.95 35.53 -19.92
N VAL A 245 -6.44 34.77 -18.95
CA VAL A 245 -6.94 34.73 -17.57
C VAL A 245 -6.24 35.84 -16.75
N THR A 246 -7.01 36.90 -16.47
CA THR A 246 -6.51 38.16 -15.91
C THR A 246 -6.04 38.08 -14.46
N THR A 247 -6.62 37.23 -13.62
CA THR A 247 -6.14 37.05 -12.23
C THR A 247 -5.35 35.74 -12.07
N PRO A 248 -4.15 35.77 -11.46
CA PRO A 248 -3.44 34.51 -11.19
C PRO A 248 -4.13 33.61 -10.14
N GLN A 249 -5.09 34.12 -9.35
CA GLN A 249 -5.94 33.32 -8.46
C GLN A 249 -6.87 32.37 -9.23
N THR A 250 -7.51 32.86 -10.30
CA THR A 250 -8.33 32.02 -11.19
C THR A 250 -7.55 30.84 -11.77
N ARG A 251 -6.22 31.01 -11.96
CA ARG A 251 -5.36 29.92 -12.46
C ARG A 251 -5.29 28.73 -11.50
N PHE A 252 -5.33 28.97 -10.19
CA PHE A 252 -5.30 27.89 -9.21
C PHE A 252 -6.60 27.09 -9.19
N PHE A 253 -7.77 27.70 -9.42
CA PHE A 253 -9.02 26.96 -9.53
C PHE A 253 -9.06 26.03 -10.75
N TYR A 254 -8.55 26.48 -11.90
CA TYR A 254 -8.39 25.60 -13.07
C TYR A 254 -7.46 24.41 -12.80
N LEU A 255 -6.33 24.63 -12.12
CA LEU A 255 -5.44 23.56 -11.68
C LEU A 255 -6.15 22.61 -10.69
N PHE A 256 -6.91 23.13 -9.73
CA PHE A 256 -7.72 22.31 -8.82
C PHE A 256 -8.66 21.35 -9.58
N PHE A 257 -9.36 21.82 -10.61
CA PHE A 257 -10.24 20.95 -11.41
C PHE A 257 -9.45 19.91 -12.24
N PHE A 258 -8.34 20.30 -12.87
CA PHE A 258 -7.46 19.38 -13.59
C PHE A 258 -6.93 18.26 -12.67
N TRP A 259 -6.36 18.62 -11.53
CA TRP A 259 -5.82 17.65 -10.57
C TRP A 259 -6.94 16.82 -9.91
N SER A 260 -8.13 17.37 -9.70
CA SER A 260 -9.30 16.57 -9.26
C SER A 260 -9.69 15.53 -10.31
N GLY A 261 -9.61 15.87 -11.60
CA GLY A 261 -9.84 14.92 -12.70
C GLY A 261 -8.77 13.83 -12.77
N LEU A 262 -7.51 14.17 -12.51
CA LEU A 262 -6.43 13.18 -12.43
C LEU A 262 -6.55 12.27 -11.18
N SER A 263 -7.01 12.83 -10.04
CA SER A 263 -7.31 12.05 -8.83
C SER A 263 -8.46 11.05 -9.07
N PHE A 264 -9.45 11.42 -9.89
CA PHE A 264 -10.51 10.50 -10.31
C PHE A 264 -9.94 9.29 -11.05
N LEU A 265 -8.96 9.50 -11.94
CA LEU A 265 -8.26 8.40 -12.61
C LEU A 265 -7.42 7.53 -11.64
N ALA A 266 -7.14 7.98 -10.41
CA ALA A 266 -6.49 7.20 -9.37
C ALA A 266 -7.46 6.40 -8.49
N LYS A 267 -8.60 6.98 -8.04
CA LYS A 267 -9.51 6.31 -7.08
C LYS A 267 -11.03 6.58 -7.24
N GLY A 268 -11.46 7.17 -8.35
CA GLY A 268 -12.88 7.39 -8.67
C GLY A 268 -13.50 8.58 -7.94
N LEU A 269 -14.83 8.56 -7.73
CA LEU A 269 -15.64 9.71 -7.30
C LEU A 269 -15.20 10.42 -6.01
N LEU A 270 -14.44 9.75 -5.14
CA LEU A 270 -13.86 10.36 -3.94
C LEU A 270 -13.04 11.61 -4.26
N SER A 271 -12.54 11.73 -5.50
CA SER A 271 -11.77 12.87 -5.98
C SER A 271 -12.50 14.21 -5.96
N ILE A 272 -13.81 14.22 -6.20
CA ILE A 272 -14.66 15.41 -6.19
C ILE A 272 -15.53 15.47 -4.92
N VAL A 273 -15.91 14.31 -4.37
CA VAL A 273 -16.69 14.22 -3.12
C VAL A 273 -15.92 14.80 -1.94
N LEU A 274 -14.61 14.53 -1.81
CA LEU A 274 -13.84 15.07 -0.68
C LEU A 274 -13.65 16.60 -0.78
N PRO A 275 -13.14 17.22 -1.87
CA PRO A 275 -13.03 18.68 -1.95
C PRO A 275 -14.38 19.39 -1.93
N GLY A 276 -15.39 18.85 -2.63
CA GLY A 276 -16.72 19.42 -2.66
C GLY A 276 -17.35 19.42 -1.26
N GLY A 277 -17.22 18.33 -0.52
CA GLY A 277 -17.66 18.23 0.86
C GLY A 277 -16.89 19.13 1.82
N ILE A 278 -15.55 19.23 1.68
CA ILE A 278 -14.71 20.16 2.46
C ILE A 278 -15.14 21.62 2.21
N ALA A 279 -15.31 22.01 0.95
CA ALA A 279 -15.70 23.36 0.56
C ALA A 279 -17.14 23.68 1.02
N LEU A 280 -18.09 22.76 0.83
CA LEU A 280 -19.47 22.93 1.30
C LEU A 280 -19.53 23.06 2.83
N PHE A 281 -18.84 22.18 3.56
CA PHE A 281 -18.77 22.22 5.02
C PHE A 281 -18.12 23.51 5.53
N TYR A 282 -17.07 23.99 4.84
CA TYR A 282 -16.47 25.30 5.10
C TYR A 282 -17.47 26.44 4.87
N ILE A 283 -18.18 26.48 3.74
CA ILE A 283 -19.16 27.55 3.44
C ILE A 283 -20.30 27.55 4.47
N LEU A 284 -20.90 26.37 4.74
CA LEU A 284 -22.03 26.24 5.67
C LEU A 284 -21.71 26.76 7.07
N LEU A 285 -20.49 26.54 7.56
CA LEU A 285 -20.07 26.96 8.91
C LEU A 285 -19.48 28.38 8.97
N THR A 286 -19.08 28.97 7.83
CA THR A 286 -18.56 30.35 7.77
C THR A 286 -19.55 31.38 7.25
N GLY A 287 -20.65 30.94 6.62
CA GLY A 287 -21.56 31.81 5.86
C GLY A 287 -20.95 32.40 4.59
N ASP A 288 -19.77 31.95 4.16
CA ASP A 288 -18.94 32.55 3.10
C ASP A 288 -19.41 32.15 1.69
N TRP A 289 -20.69 32.42 1.38
CA TRP A 289 -21.32 32.12 0.08
C TRP A 289 -20.61 32.80 -1.10
N ASP A 290 -19.99 33.95 -0.85
CA ASP A 290 -19.14 34.66 -1.81
C ASP A 290 -17.91 33.85 -2.25
N LEU A 291 -17.56 32.75 -1.58
CA LEU A 291 -16.56 31.79 -2.08
C LEU A 291 -16.88 31.33 -3.51
N LEU A 292 -18.14 31.01 -3.80
CA LEU A 292 -18.55 30.58 -5.14
C LEU A 292 -18.38 31.68 -6.18
N ARG A 293 -18.52 32.95 -5.78
CA ARG A 293 -18.26 34.13 -6.62
C ARG A 293 -16.76 34.38 -6.81
N ARG A 294 -15.93 34.15 -5.79
CA ARG A 294 -14.46 34.24 -5.88
C ARG A 294 -13.88 33.14 -6.79
N MET A 295 -14.55 32.00 -6.92
CA MET A 295 -14.22 30.94 -7.89
C MET A 295 -14.59 31.28 -9.36
N ARG A 296 -14.52 32.56 -9.78
CA ARG A 296 -14.83 32.97 -11.16
C ARG A 296 -13.76 32.47 -12.12
N LEU A 297 -14.12 31.45 -12.90
CA LEU A 297 -13.26 30.86 -13.92
C LEU A 297 -13.25 31.66 -15.22
N VAL A 298 -14.30 32.44 -15.49
CA VAL A 298 -14.39 33.31 -16.67
C VAL A 298 -14.27 34.79 -16.26
N TYR A 299 -13.06 35.32 -16.37
CA TYR A 299 -12.82 36.74 -16.65
C TYR A 299 -12.17 36.83 -18.02
N ILE A 300 -12.97 37.18 -19.02
CA ILE A 300 -12.51 37.46 -20.38
C ILE A 300 -12.39 38.97 -20.47
N SER A 301 -11.23 39.49 -20.87
CA SER A 301 -11.08 40.93 -21.14
C SER A 301 -12.05 41.36 -22.24
N ASP A 302 -12.55 42.60 -22.18
CA ASP A 302 -13.63 43.11 -23.05
C ASP A 302 -13.39 42.98 -24.57
N LYS A 303 -12.14 42.72 -24.98
CA LYS A 303 -11.75 42.41 -26.38
C LYS A 303 -12.35 41.13 -26.97
N ILE A 304 -12.81 40.15 -26.17
CA ILE A 304 -13.46 38.94 -26.69
C ILE A 304 -14.91 38.87 -26.18
N LYS A 305 -15.87 39.19 -27.06
CA LYS A 305 -17.30 39.18 -26.73
C LYS A 305 -17.73 37.83 -26.13
N THR A 306 -18.37 37.89 -24.97
CA THR A 306 -18.78 36.75 -24.10
C THR A 306 -19.52 35.63 -24.84
N ARG A 307 -20.23 35.94 -25.94
CA ARG A 307 -20.95 34.96 -26.75
C ARG A 307 -20.04 33.85 -27.30
N THR A 308 -18.84 34.17 -27.78
CA THR A 308 -17.97 33.18 -28.46
C THR A 308 -17.44 32.12 -27.48
N SER A 309 -17.07 32.52 -26.26
CA SER A 309 -16.63 31.58 -25.22
C SER A 309 -17.77 30.72 -24.68
N VAL A 310 -18.97 31.29 -24.54
CA VAL A 310 -20.18 30.55 -24.14
C VAL A 310 -20.57 29.54 -25.22
N ILE A 311 -20.46 29.90 -26.51
CA ILE A 311 -20.73 28.98 -27.63
C ILE A 311 -19.71 27.84 -27.64
N ILE A 312 -18.40 28.13 -27.62
CA ILE A 312 -17.34 27.10 -27.62
C ILE A 312 -17.48 26.20 -26.39
N GLY A 313 -17.65 26.77 -25.19
CA GLY A 313 -17.85 26.00 -23.95
C GLY A 313 -19.13 25.16 -23.97
N THR A 314 -20.23 25.66 -24.55
CA THR A 314 -21.49 24.90 -24.68
C THR A 314 -21.32 23.75 -25.67
N ILE A 315 -20.69 23.99 -26.82
CA ILE A 315 -20.39 22.94 -27.81
C ILE A 315 -19.46 21.89 -27.20
N SER A 316 -18.37 22.28 -26.54
CA SER A 316 -17.44 21.33 -25.89
C SER A 316 -18.09 20.53 -24.76
N SER A 317 -18.98 21.14 -23.97
CA SER A 317 -19.72 20.43 -22.92
C SER A 317 -20.83 19.54 -23.47
N LEU A 318 -21.51 19.93 -24.55
CA LEU A 318 -22.42 19.04 -25.28
C LEU A 318 -21.65 17.87 -25.88
N LEU A 319 -20.45 18.10 -26.44
CA LEU A 319 -19.57 17.05 -26.94
C LEU A 319 -19.09 16.12 -25.82
N ALA A 320 -18.71 16.66 -24.65
CA ALA A 320 -18.26 15.87 -23.51
C ALA A 320 -19.40 15.05 -22.88
N VAL A 321 -20.57 15.65 -22.67
CA VAL A 321 -21.78 14.94 -22.23
C VAL A 321 -22.18 13.89 -23.26
N TRP A 322 -22.16 14.21 -24.56
CA TRP A 322 -22.42 13.24 -25.62
C TRP A 322 -21.40 12.09 -25.58
N LEU A 323 -20.09 12.34 -25.55
CA LEU A 323 -19.06 11.30 -25.48
C LEU A 323 -19.15 10.43 -24.21
N ILE A 324 -19.54 11.00 -23.07
CA ILE A 324 -19.72 10.27 -21.80
C ILE A 324 -21.02 9.43 -21.81
N SER A 325 -22.11 9.99 -22.36
CA SER A 325 -23.46 9.42 -22.26
C SER A 325 -23.89 8.58 -23.47
N TYR A 326 -23.31 8.80 -24.65
CA TYR A 326 -23.64 8.06 -25.89
C TYR A 326 -23.58 6.53 -25.73
N PRO A 327 -22.63 5.91 -24.97
CA PRO A 327 -22.65 4.47 -24.72
C PRO A 327 -23.59 4.06 -23.56
N MET A 328 -24.00 4.98 -22.67
CA MET A 328 -24.96 4.67 -21.59
C MET A 328 -26.36 4.33 -22.10
N PHE A 329 -26.71 4.72 -23.33
CA PHE A 329 -28.07 4.59 -23.84
C PHE A 329 -28.29 3.37 -24.76
N LYS A 330 -27.25 2.56 -25.00
CA LYS A 330 -27.39 1.24 -25.63
C LYS A 330 -27.93 0.21 -24.61
N GLY A 331 -29.25 0.22 -24.43
CA GLY A 331 -29.90 -0.82 -23.64
C GLY A 331 -31.31 -0.45 -23.27
N ARG A 332 -31.44 0.69 -22.56
CA ARG A 332 -32.62 1.57 -22.42
C ARG A 332 -32.40 2.54 -21.22
N GLY A 333 -32.41 3.89 -21.28
CA GLY A 333 -32.25 4.86 -22.40
C GLY A 333 -33.21 6.10 -22.36
N LEU A 334 -32.84 7.17 -23.08
CA LEU A 334 -33.28 8.59 -23.02
C LEU A 334 -34.70 8.96 -23.56
N THR A 335 -35.72 8.11 -23.41
CA THR A 335 -37.09 8.33 -23.95
C THR A 335 -38.19 9.11 -23.19
N GLY A 336 -38.82 8.58 -22.13
CA GLY A 336 -39.90 9.20 -21.34
C GLY A 336 -39.66 10.65 -20.88
N VAL A 337 -38.44 11.04 -20.48
CA VAL A 337 -38.14 12.46 -20.18
C VAL A 337 -38.30 13.36 -21.42
N PHE A 338 -38.02 12.87 -22.62
CA PHE A 338 -38.36 13.60 -23.85
C PHE A 338 -39.88 13.73 -24.00
N LYS A 339 -40.64 12.71 -23.58
CA LYS A 339 -42.11 12.71 -23.65
C LYS A 339 -42.74 13.78 -22.75
N ASP A 340 -42.17 14.04 -21.58
CA ASP A 340 -42.64 15.09 -20.67
C ASP A 340 -42.11 16.49 -21.06
N LEU A 341 -40.86 16.58 -21.56
CA LEU A 341 -40.31 17.83 -22.11
C LEU A 341 -41.08 18.35 -23.33
N LEU A 342 -41.66 17.45 -24.13
CA LEU A 342 -42.48 17.77 -25.30
C LEU A 342 -43.96 18.07 -24.96
N ALA A 343 -44.38 17.89 -23.71
CA ALA A 343 -45.76 18.09 -23.27
C ALA A 343 -46.01 19.49 -22.67
N PHE A 344 -44.99 20.34 -22.48
CA PHE A 344 -45.13 21.62 -21.78
C PHE A 344 -45.03 22.83 -22.72
N ARG A 345 -46.21 23.42 -23.01
CA ARG A 345 -46.52 24.60 -23.86
C ARG A 345 -46.56 24.30 -25.38
N ILE A 346 -47.57 24.75 -26.14
CA ILE A 346 -48.62 25.76 -25.88
C ILE A 346 -50.04 25.19 -26.11
N LYS A 347 -51.02 25.64 -25.31
CA LYS A 347 -52.46 25.53 -25.64
C LYS A 347 -52.81 26.51 -26.77
N THR A 348 -52.73 26.06 -28.02
CA THR A 348 -53.45 26.63 -29.16
C THR A 348 -53.89 25.44 -30.01
N GLY A 349 -55.21 25.26 -30.16
CA GLY A 349 -55.78 23.95 -30.48
C GLY A 349 -55.60 23.50 -31.93
N SER A 350 -55.06 22.29 -32.10
CA SER A 350 -55.52 21.32 -33.11
C SER A 350 -54.86 19.96 -32.84
N SER A 351 -55.55 18.88 -33.21
CA SER A 351 -55.26 17.50 -32.80
C SER A 351 -54.14 16.84 -33.61
N GLN A 352 -52.88 17.14 -33.30
CA GLN A 352 -51.72 16.42 -33.84
C GLN A 352 -51.03 15.47 -32.85
N MET A 353 -50.56 14.35 -33.38
CA MET A 353 -49.92 13.26 -32.65
C MET A 353 -48.42 13.57 -32.42
N TYR A 354 -47.94 13.47 -31.18
CA TYR A 354 -46.57 13.86 -30.82
C TYR A 354 -45.49 13.01 -31.54
N PRO A 355 -44.38 13.60 -32.06
CA PRO A 355 -43.42 12.90 -32.94
C PRO A 355 -42.56 11.80 -32.28
N PHE A 356 -42.73 11.57 -30.97
CA PHE A 356 -41.81 10.79 -30.15
C PHE A 356 -42.52 9.68 -29.35
N ALA A 357 -43.65 9.15 -29.82
CA ALA A 357 -44.33 8.03 -29.17
C ALA A 357 -43.45 6.75 -29.07
N TRP A 358 -42.56 6.53 -30.06
CA TRP A 358 -41.53 5.49 -30.05
C TRP A 358 -40.54 5.64 -28.89
N LEU A 359 -40.31 6.89 -28.43
CA LEU A 359 -39.63 7.20 -27.20
C LEU A 359 -40.56 6.93 -25.97
N LYS A 360 -40.90 5.67 -25.67
CA LYS A 360 -41.52 5.29 -24.37
C LYS A 360 -40.83 4.16 -23.62
N GLY A 361 -40.44 3.08 -24.29
CA GLY A 361 -40.04 1.80 -23.66
C GLY A 361 -38.72 1.79 -22.89
N VAL A 362 -38.15 2.95 -22.59
CA VAL A 362 -36.70 3.05 -22.48
C VAL A 362 -36.27 3.77 -21.20
N PHE A 363 -36.98 4.81 -20.76
CA PHE A 363 -36.85 5.27 -19.36
C PHE A 363 -37.34 4.23 -18.33
N VAL A 364 -38.21 3.30 -18.74
CA VAL A 364 -38.68 2.20 -17.88
C VAL A 364 -37.52 1.30 -17.39
N SER A 365 -36.38 1.27 -18.09
CA SER A 365 -35.16 0.61 -17.58
C SER A 365 -34.30 1.49 -16.67
N LEU A 366 -34.41 2.82 -16.73
CA LEU A 366 -33.73 3.73 -15.81
C LEU A 366 -34.30 3.59 -14.38
N ASP A 367 -35.63 3.55 -14.23
CA ASP A 367 -36.30 3.29 -12.94
C ASP A 367 -35.82 1.98 -12.29
N LYS A 368 -35.87 0.88 -13.06
CA LYS A 368 -35.53 -0.46 -12.56
C LYS A 368 -34.04 -0.66 -12.26
N SER A 369 -33.13 0.10 -12.88
CA SER A 369 -31.68 -0.10 -12.75
C SER A 369 -30.97 0.91 -11.85
N VAL A 370 -31.56 2.09 -11.61
CA VAL A 370 -30.95 3.18 -10.82
C VAL A 370 -31.75 3.54 -9.57
N ILE A 371 -33.08 3.65 -9.66
CA ILE A 371 -33.93 4.08 -8.53
C ILE A 371 -34.24 2.91 -7.58
N TYR A 372 -34.65 1.76 -8.13
CA TYR A 372 -35.03 0.59 -7.33
C TYR A 372 -33.91 -0.01 -6.42
N PRO A 373 -32.60 0.12 -6.73
CA PRO A 373 -31.54 -0.21 -5.78
C PRO A 373 -31.34 0.84 -4.67
N LEU A 374 -31.62 2.11 -4.95
CA LEU A 374 -31.53 3.22 -3.99
C LEU A 374 -32.59 3.08 -2.90
N THR A 375 -33.81 2.67 -3.27
CA THR A 375 -34.92 2.42 -2.33
C THR A 375 -34.74 1.20 -1.41
N LYS A 376 -33.66 0.41 -1.58
CA LYS A 376 -33.30 -0.72 -0.70
C LYS A 376 -32.16 -0.42 0.30
N ALA A 377 -31.61 0.79 0.31
CA ALA A 377 -30.74 1.22 1.41
C ALA A 377 -31.56 1.47 2.69
N PRO A 378 -30.97 1.49 3.90
CA PRO A 378 -31.69 1.91 5.10
C PRO A 378 -32.29 3.31 4.91
N LEU A 379 -33.53 3.53 5.37
CA LEU A 379 -34.27 4.78 5.13
C LEU A 379 -33.46 6.04 5.52
N ALA A 380 -32.74 5.97 6.64
CA ALA A 380 -31.82 7.02 7.07
C ALA A 380 -30.71 7.30 6.03
N THR A 381 -30.13 6.28 5.40
CA THR A 381 -29.09 6.45 4.35
C THR A 381 -29.68 7.06 3.07
N GLN A 382 -30.92 6.69 2.72
CA GLN A 382 -31.64 7.31 1.60
C GLN A 382 -31.89 8.79 1.88
N LEU A 383 -32.45 9.13 3.04
CA LEU A 383 -32.63 10.52 3.46
C LEU A 383 -31.30 11.28 3.53
N TRP A 384 -30.23 10.71 4.09
CA TRP A 384 -28.93 11.40 4.16
C TRP A 384 -28.35 11.70 2.77
N ILE A 385 -28.43 10.77 1.80
CA ILE A 385 -27.93 11.00 0.44
C ILE A 385 -28.85 11.99 -0.31
N PHE A 386 -30.16 11.81 -0.19
CA PHE A 386 -31.16 12.65 -0.84
C PHE A 386 -31.11 14.08 -0.30
N LEU A 387 -31.12 14.26 1.02
CA LEU A 387 -30.94 15.55 1.68
C LEU A 387 -29.55 16.14 1.41
N ALA A 388 -28.45 15.38 1.40
CA ALA A 388 -27.14 15.96 1.09
C ALA A 388 -27.04 16.48 -0.36
N VAL A 389 -27.65 15.78 -1.33
CA VAL A 389 -27.66 16.20 -2.74
C VAL A 389 -28.67 17.32 -2.98
N PHE A 390 -29.91 17.21 -2.48
CA PHE A 390 -30.94 18.23 -2.67
C PHE A 390 -30.78 19.45 -1.76
N ALA A 391 -30.23 19.33 -0.55
CA ALA A 391 -29.78 20.50 0.20
C ALA A 391 -28.51 21.06 -0.44
N GLY A 392 -27.55 20.24 -0.90
CA GLY A 392 -26.40 20.74 -1.67
C GLY A 392 -26.81 21.59 -2.88
N VAL A 393 -27.74 21.10 -3.70
CA VAL A 393 -28.29 21.80 -4.88
C VAL A 393 -29.24 22.93 -4.50
N GLY A 394 -30.15 22.74 -3.54
CA GLY A 394 -31.12 23.74 -3.09
C GLY A 394 -30.46 24.92 -2.36
N ILE A 395 -29.40 24.66 -1.61
CA ILE A 395 -28.57 25.69 -0.98
C ILE A 395 -27.68 26.39 -2.04
N LEU A 396 -27.17 25.67 -3.04
CA LEU A 396 -26.56 26.30 -4.24
C LEU A 396 -27.54 27.23 -4.96
N ILE A 397 -28.81 26.84 -5.11
CA ILE A 397 -29.85 27.66 -5.74
C ILE A 397 -30.20 28.87 -4.86
N ALA A 398 -30.40 28.67 -3.55
CA ALA A 398 -30.73 29.73 -2.60
C ALA A 398 -29.59 30.75 -2.43
N ALA A 399 -28.33 30.29 -2.33
CA ALA A 399 -27.15 31.16 -2.20
C ALA A 399 -26.84 31.97 -3.48
N ILE A 400 -27.34 31.52 -4.63
CA ILE A 400 -27.18 32.22 -5.93
C ILE A 400 -28.46 33.03 -6.27
N GLY A 401 -29.50 32.98 -5.43
CA GLY A 401 -30.80 33.67 -5.59
C GLY A 401 -30.79 35.20 -5.42
N ARG A 402 -29.64 35.88 -5.60
CA ARG A 402 -29.55 37.34 -5.75
C ARG A 402 -28.97 37.66 -7.13
N ASP A 403 -29.88 37.89 -8.06
CA ASP A 403 -29.75 38.37 -9.45
C ASP A 403 -28.79 37.62 -10.42
N ASN A 404 -29.23 37.54 -11.69
CA ASN A 404 -28.51 36.96 -12.84
C ASN A 404 -27.93 35.54 -12.65
N TRP A 405 -28.58 34.69 -11.85
CA TRP A 405 -28.11 33.33 -11.51
C TRP A 405 -27.72 32.44 -12.70
N LYS A 406 -28.43 32.54 -13.84
CA LYS A 406 -28.18 31.71 -15.04
C LYS A 406 -26.89 32.07 -15.79
N GLU A 407 -26.50 33.34 -15.79
CA GLU A 407 -25.22 33.78 -16.37
C GLU A 407 -24.07 33.50 -15.41
N ASN A 408 -24.32 33.78 -14.12
CA ASN A 408 -23.46 33.47 -13.01
C ASN A 408 -23.02 31.98 -13.02
N LEU A 409 -23.95 31.01 -12.99
CA LEU A 409 -23.61 29.58 -12.94
C LEU A 409 -22.70 29.11 -14.11
N LYS A 410 -22.88 29.70 -15.30
CA LYS A 410 -22.08 29.42 -16.50
C LYS A 410 -20.64 29.97 -16.42
N ALA A 411 -20.40 31.03 -15.64
CA ALA A 411 -19.11 31.68 -15.51
C ALA A 411 -18.23 31.17 -14.35
N TYR A 412 -18.82 30.63 -13.27
CA TYR A 412 -18.07 30.17 -12.09
C TYR A 412 -17.59 28.71 -12.19
N LEU A 413 -18.47 27.74 -12.46
CA LEU A 413 -18.13 26.31 -12.30
C LEU A 413 -17.95 25.54 -13.62
N PHE A 414 -18.56 26.01 -14.70
CA PHE A 414 -18.70 25.22 -15.94
C PHE A 414 -17.38 24.92 -16.66
N PRO A 415 -16.44 25.87 -16.88
CA PRO A 415 -15.16 25.56 -17.55
C PRO A 415 -14.27 24.61 -16.74
N GLY A 416 -14.29 24.75 -15.41
CA GLY A 416 -13.54 23.89 -14.49
C GLY A 416 -14.11 22.49 -14.43
N MET A 417 -15.43 22.36 -14.27
CA MET A 417 -16.11 21.07 -14.35
C MET A 417 -15.91 20.41 -15.71
N LEU A 418 -15.86 21.16 -16.81
CA LEU A 418 -15.52 20.62 -18.13
C LEU A 418 -14.10 20.05 -18.17
N ILE A 419 -13.09 20.74 -17.64
CA ILE A 419 -11.72 20.21 -17.52
C ILE A 419 -11.67 18.96 -16.65
N TYR A 420 -12.38 18.96 -15.51
CA TYR A 420 -12.53 17.76 -14.68
C TYR A 420 -13.14 16.61 -15.48
N LEU A 421 -14.25 16.84 -16.19
CA LEU A 421 -14.95 15.82 -16.99
C LEU A 421 -14.13 15.31 -18.18
N ILE A 422 -13.31 16.16 -18.83
CA ILE A 422 -12.40 15.73 -19.89
C ILE A 422 -11.32 14.80 -19.33
N VAL A 423 -10.65 15.20 -18.24
CA VAL A 423 -9.56 14.42 -17.65
C VAL A 423 -10.09 13.12 -17.02
N ALA A 424 -11.13 13.22 -16.18
CA ALA A 424 -11.78 12.09 -15.52
C ALA A 424 -12.48 11.15 -16.52
N GLY A 425 -13.15 11.72 -17.51
CA GLY A 425 -13.94 11.02 -18.52
C GLY A 425 -13.08 10.28 -19.54
N SER A 426 -11.86 10.74 -19.85
CA SER A 426 -11.01 10.17 -20.91
C SER A 426 -10.96 8.63 -20.90
N TRP A 427 -10.55 8.05 -19.76
CA TRP A 427 -10.53 6.59 -19.58
C TRP A 427 -11.93 5.96 -19.44
N CYS A 428 -12.84 6.60 -18.69
CA CYS A 428 -14.18 6.06 -18.46
C CYS A 428 -15.00 5.93 -19.74
N CYS A 429 -14.88 6.90 -20.65
CA CYS A 429 -15.45 6.85 -21.99
C CYS A 429 -14.94 5.64 -22.76
N VAL A 430 -13.62 5.44 -22.85
CA VAL A 430 -13.01 4.28 -23.55
C VAL A 430 -13.51 2.94 -23.01
N MET A 431 -13.55 2.79 -21.69
CA MET A 431 -14.04 1.57 -21.06
C MET A 431 -15.55 1.36 -21.30
N ASN A 432 -16.35 2.44 -21.28
CA ASN A 432 -17.78 2.39 -21.57
C ASN A 432 -18.08 2.13 -23.06
N PHE A 433 -17.27 2.68 -23.99
CA PHE A 433 -17.36 2.37 -25.42
C PHE A 433 -17.12 0.89 -25.71
N LYS A 434 -16.15 0.26 -25.03
CA LYS A 434 -15.85 -1.17 -25.22
C LYS A 434 -16.82 -2.11 -24.50
N HIS A 435 -17.16 -1.81 -23.25
CA HIS A 435 -17.83 -2.76 -22.36
C HIS A 435 -19.28 -2.40 -22.04
N GLY A 436 -19.73 -1.18 -22.35
CA GLY A 436 -21.08 -0.68 -22.14
C GLY A 436 -21.55 -0.69 -20.68
N LEU A 437 -22.87 -0.75 -20.51
CA LEU A 437 -23.56 -0.72 -19.22
C LEU A 437 -23.02 -1.70 -18.15
N PRO A 438 -22.57 -2.95 -18.46
CA PRO A 438 -21.91 -3.81 -17.48
C PRO A 438 -20.73 -3.16 -16.74
N PHE A 439 -19.87 -2.43 -17.46
CA PHE A 439 -18.76 -1.68 -16.84
C PHE A 439 -19.28 -0.59 -15.91
N MET A 440 -20.24 0.23 -16.37
CA MET A 440 -20.80 1.31 -15.53
C MET A 440 -21.53 0.77 -14.30
N ARG A 441 -22.25 -0.35 -14.40
CA ARG A 441 -22.93 -0.97 -13.27
C ARG A 441 -21.96 -1.48 -12.20
N GLU A 442 -20.82 -2.04 -12.59
CA GLU A 442 -19.83 -2.52 -11.62
C GLU A 442 -18.94 -1.39 -11.09
N TRP A 443 -18.29 -0.64 -11.99
CA TRP A 443 -17.30 0.37 -11.63
C TRP A 443 -17.95 1.62 -11.01
N PHE A 444 -19.07 2.10 -11.54
CA PHE A 444 -19.75 3.28 -10.99
C PHE A 444 -20.69 2.88 -9.84
N ILE A 445 -21.74 2.11 -10.12
CA ILE A 445 -22.80 1.83 -9.14
C ILE A 445 -22.30 0.95 -7.99
N TYR A 446 -21.84 -0.28 -8.27
CA TYR A 446 -21.49 -1.23 -7.21
C TYR A 446 -20.29 -0.76 -6.36
N HIS A 447 -19.23 -0.25 -6.99
CA HIS A 447 -18.01 0.11 -6.27
C HIS A 447 -18.03 1.45 -5.51
N HIS A 448 -18.96 2.36 -5.82
CA HIS A 448 -19.10 3.62 -5.07
C HIS A 448 -20.33 3.60 -4.15
N PHE A 449 -21.50 3.19 -4.65
CA PHE A 449 -22.76 3.29 -3.90
C PHE A 449 -23.06 2.01 -3.11
N SER A 450 -23.04 0.82 -3.74
CA SER A 450 -23.36 -0.43 -3.02
C SER A 450 -22.33 -0.79 -1.95
N ARG A 451 -21.06 -0.42 -2.13
CA ARG A 451 -20.01 -0.54 -1.09
C ARG A 451 -20.21 0.42 0.08
N LEU A 452 -20.76 1.62 -0.16
CA LEU A 452 -21.09 2.58 0.91
C LEU A 452 -22.35 2.15 1.67
N ALA A 453 -23.29 1.49 0.99
CA ALA A 453 -24.51 0.91 1.57
C ALA A 453 -24.32 -0.43 2.34
N GLY A 454 -23.08 -0.84 2.65
CA GLY A 454 -22.83 -1.92 3.61
C GLY A 454 -22.80 -3.35 3.08
N THR A 455 -22.79 -3.57 1.77
CA THR A 455 -22.80 -4.92 1.15
C THR A 455 -21.53 -5.78 1.40
N ILE A 456 -20.61 -5.35 2.26
CA ILE A 456 -19.41 -6.09 2.65
C ILE A 456 -19.20 -5.97 4.16
N GLU A 457 -19.83 -6.86 4.94
CA GLU A 457 -19.57 -6.97 6.37
C GLU A 457 -18.10 -7.36 6.64
N LYS A 458 -17.51 -6.75 7.67
CA LYS A 458 -16.15 -7.07 8.14
C LYS A 458 -16.05 -6.98 9.66
N PRO A 459 -15.24 -7.86 10.29
CA PRO A 459 -14.94 -7.74 11.71
C PRO A 459 -14.16 -6.45 12.01
N ASN A 460 -14.39 -5.88 13.20
CA ASN A 460 -13.74 -4.69 13.78
C ASN A 460 -14.16 -3.32 13.20
N ASN A 461 -15.46 -3.06 13.11
CA ASN A 461 -16.03 -1.78 12.66
C ASN A 461 -16.19 -0.70 13.76
N SER A 462 -15.47 -0.82 14.88
CA SER A 462 -15.59 0.06 16.05
C SER A 462 -15.14 1.51 15.79
N PHE A 463 -15.62 2.46 16.61
CA PHE A 463 -15.35 3.90 16.46
C PHE A 463 -13.86 4.25 16.61
N ASP A 464 -13.14 3.56 17.50
CA ASP A 464 -11.72 3.79 17.81
C ASP A 464 -10.76 3.36 16.68
N LEU A 465 -11.25 2.66 15.65
CA LEU A 465 -10.45 2.13 14.53
C LEU A 465 -9.55 3.20 13.90
N TYR A 466 -10.12 4.35 13.53
CA TYR A 466 -9.38 5.43 12.87
C TYR A 466 -8.63 6.32 13.85
N ILE A 467 -9.06 6.42 15.11
CA ILE A 467 -8.30 7.08 16.17
C ILE A 467 -6.97 6.36 16.40
N LYS A 468 -7.02 5.02 16.57
CA LYS A 468 -5.81 4.18 16.68
C LYS A 468 -4.95 4.24 15.42
N GLN A 469 -5.57 4.19 14.24
CA GLN A 469 -4.86 4.32 12.97
C GLN A 469 -4.09 5.63 12.86
N ILE A 470 -4.70 6.78 13.18
CA ILE A 470 -4.04 8.08 13.18
C ILE A 470 -2.95 8.13 14.26
N GLY A 471 -3.23 7.58 15.45
CA GLY A 471 -2.29 7.49 16.57
C GLY A 471 -0.96 6.82 16.20
N PHE A 472 -1.01 5.67 15.52
CA PHE A 472 0.20 4.97 15.04
C PHE A 472 0.69 5.47 13.66
N GLY A 473 -0.21 5.94 12.81
CA GLY A 473 0.05 6.41 11.44
C GLY A 473 0.76 7.76 11.37
N MET A 474 0.58 8.59 12.39
CA MET A 474 1.27 9.88 12.56
C MET A 474 2.41 9.80 13.60
N PHE A 475 2.64 8.67 14.30
CA PHE A 475 3.67 8.58 15.35
C PHE A 475 5.08 8.85 14.78
N PRO A 476 5.91 9.73 15.37
CA PRO A 476 5.78 10.30 16.72
C PRO A 476 4.93 11.56 16.82
N TRP A 477 4.60 12.20 15.70
CA TRP A 477 3.86 13.47 15.63
C TRP A 477 2.40 13.38 16.11
N SER A 478 1.82 12.18 16.16
CA SER A 478 0.44 11.95 16.62
C SER A 478 0.13 12.55 17.99
N VAL A 479 1.11 12.59 18.89
CA VAL A 479 0.96 13.11 20.25
C VAL A 479 0.82 14.63 20.30
N LEU A 480 1.21 15.33 19.22
CA LEU A 480 1.01 16.77 19.06
C LEU A 480 -0.38 17.10 18.51
N ILE A 481 -1.13 16.14 17.96
CA ILE A 481 -2.45 16.41 17.35
C ILE A 481 -3.41 17.12 18.32
N PRO A 482 -3.56 16.72 19.60
CA PRO A 482 -4.51 17.39 20.50
C PRO A 482 -4.15 18.85 20.75
N ILE A 483 -2.89 19.15 21.10
CA ILE A 483 -2.45 20.53 21.35
C ILE A 483 -2.44 21.36 20.05
N ALA A 484 -2.00 20.78 18.93
CA ALA A 484 -2.01 21.44 17.65
C ALA A 484 -3.43 21.82 17.22
N LEU A 485 -4.41 20.90 17.30
CA LEU A 485 -5.82 21.20 16.99
C LEU A 485 -6.38 22.29 17.91
N VAL A 486 -6.18 22.21 19.23
CA VAL A 486 -6.65 23.23 20.17
C VAL A 486 -6.05 24.62 19.86
N ARG A 487 -4.76 24.70 19.49
CA ARG A 487 -4.13 25.98 19.11
C ARG A 487 -4.50 26.45 17.72
N PHE A 488 -4.82 25.52 16.81
CA PHE A 488 -5.25 25.82 15.45
C PHE A 488 -6.69 26.37 15.44
N LEU A 489 -7.55 25.96 16.38
CA LEU A 489 -8.99 26.27 16.43
C LEU A 489 -9.41 27.33 17.46
N ARG A 490 -8.48 27.96 18.17
CA ARG A 490 -8.79 28.85 19.31
C ARG A 490 -9.37 30.21 18.87
N TRP A 491 -10.66 30.25 18.49
CA TRP A 491 -11.36 31.46 18.04
C TRP A 491 -12.74 31.63 18.70
N SER A 492 -13.26 32.86 18.63
CA SER A 492 -14.64 33.25 18.93
C SER A 492 -15.46 33.38 17.64
N TRP A 493 -16.79 33.29 17.72
CA TRP A 493 -17.70 33.46 16.57
C TRP A 493 -17.54 34.81 15.85
N LYS A 494 -17.10 35.86 16.55
CA LYS A 494 -16.82 37.19 15.97
C LYS A 494 -15.54 37.23 15.11
N ASP A 495 -14.70 36.19 15.15
CA ASP A 495 -13.36 36.20 14.52
C ASP A 495 -13.33 35.73 13.05
N PHE A 496 -14.45 35.27 12.48
CA PHE A 496 -14.56 34.84 11.08
C PHE A 496 -14.47 35.98 10.05
N THR A 497 -14.16 37.19 10.49
CA THR A 497 -13.88 38.37 9.65
C THR A 497 -12.48 38.35 9.01
N THR A 498 -11.52 37.61 9.58
CA THR A 498 -10.11 37.64 9.12
C THR A 498 -9.73 36.50 8.16
N LEU A 499 -9.08 36.85 7.05
CA LEU A 499 -8.62 35.89 6.01
C LEU A 499 -7.73 34.77 6.59
N THR A 500 -6.86 35.12 7.54
CA THR A 500 -5.96 34.17 8.22
C THR A 500 -6.72 33.06 8.96
N ARG A 501 -7.81 33.40 9.67
CA ARG A 501 -8.60 32.42 10.43
C ARG A 501 -9.51 31.61 9.51
N ARG A 502 -10.11 32.23 8.48
CA ARG A 502 -10.80 31.51 7.40
C ARG A 502 -9.89 30.46 6.75
N ARG A 503 -8.64 30.82 6.44
CA ARG A 503 -7.64 29.87 5.93
C ARG A 503 -7.40 28.71 6.89
N HIS A 504 -7.13 28.97 8.17
CA HIS A 504 -6.98 27.89 9.15
C HIS A 504 -8.23 26.99 9.19
N PHE A 505 -9.43 27.57 9.20
CA PHE A 505 -10.66 26.78 9.26
C PHE A 505 -10.83 25.84 8.08
N PHE A 506 -10.53 26.29 6.85
CA PHE A 506 -10.54 25.42 5.68
C PHE A 506 -9.64 24.18 5.82
N PHE A 507 -8.44 24.34 6.39
CA PHE A 507 -7.52 23.22 6.64
C PHE A 507 -8.00 22.31 7.77
N PHE A 508 -8.73 22.84 8.75
CA PHE A 508 -9.47 22.00 9.69
C PHE A 508 -10.60 21.23 9.01
N CYS A 509 -11.39 21.86 8.13
CA CYS A 509 -12.41 21.16 7.34
C CYS A 509 -11.79 20.04 6.48
N TRP A 510 -10.59 20.26 5.91
CA TRP A 510 -9.83 19.24 5.19
C TRP A 510 -9.40 18.06 6.08
N PHE A 511 -9.09 18.27 7.36
CA PHE A 511 -8.93 17.16 8.31
C PHE A 511 -10.29 16.51 8.67
N PHE A 512 -11.25 17.32 9.10
CA PHE A 512 -12.45 16.88 9.80
C PHE A 512 -13.48 16.22 8.88
N PHE A 513 -13.76 16.79 7.71
CA PHE A 513 -14.76 16.24 6.80
C PHE A 513 -14.39 14.83 6.31
N PRO A 514 -13.17 14.54 5.80
CA PRO A 514 -12.78 13.18 5.45
C PRO A 514 -12.71 12.25 6.67
N TYR A 515 -12.31 12.75 7.85
CA TYR A 515 -12.34 11.94 9.09
C TYR A 515 -13.74 11.44 9.41
N VAL A 516 -14.74 12.33 9.44
CA VAL A 516 -16.15 12.00 9.67
C VAL A 516 -16.66 11.08 8.55
N PHE A 517 -16.46 11.46 7.29
CA PHE A 517 -16.91 10.70 6.12
C PHE A 517 -16.44 9.24 6.14
N TYR A 518 -15.17 8.97 6.43
CA TYR A 518 -14.68 7.59 6.52
C TYR A 518 -15.13 6.89 7.79
N THR A 519 -15.25 7.59 8.92
CA THR A 519 -15.69 7.01 10.21
C THR A 519 -17.13 6.50 10.16
N TYR A 520 -18.01 7.18 9.43
CA TYR A 520 -19.40 6.76 9.18
C TYR A 520 -19.57 5.88 7.94
N SER A 521 -18.51 5.63 7.16
CA SER A 521 -18.57 4.66 6.05
C SER A 521 -18.68 3.23 6.57
N SER A 522 -19.60 2.45 5.98
CA SER A 522 -19.86 1.05 6.38
C SER A 522 -18.68 0.11 6.09
N THR A 523 -18.03 0.27 4.94
CA THR A 523 -16.86 -0.53 4.53
C THR A 523 -15.57 0.17 4.96
N LYS A 524 -15.05 -0.17 6.15
CA LYS A 524 -13.82 0.41 6.70
C LYS A 524 -12.58 -0.43 6.35
N PHE A 525 -11.46 0.25 6.11
CA PHE A 525 -10.13 -0.35 6.05
C PHE A 525 -9.12 0.62 6.67
N HIS A 526 -8.11 0.11 7.37
CA HIS A 526 -7.09 0.90 8.07
C HIS A 526 -6.55 2.12 7.28
N HIS A 527 -6.09 1.92 6.05
CA HIS A 527 -5.53 2.99 5.21
C HIS A 527 -6.57 3.93 4.58
N TYR A 528 -7.88 3.70 4.69
CA TYR A 528 -8.90 4.60 4.08
C TYR A 528 -8.86 6.01 4.65
N ILE A 529 -8.47 6.16 5.92
CA ILE A 529 -8.33 7.47 6.58
C ILE A 529 -7.15 8.30 6.04
N PHE A 530 -6.30 7.74 5.16
CA PHE A 530 -5.08 8.40 4.70
C PHE A 530 -5.23 9.85 4.18
N PRO A 531 -6.35 10.28 3.55
CA PRO A 531 -6.54 11.69 3.19
C PRO A 531 -6.48 12.70 4.35
N VAL A 532 -6.60 12.28 5.61
CA VAL A 532 -6.46 13.18 6.78
C VAL A 532 -5.00 13.42 7.19
N VAL A 533 -4.05 12.61 6.72
CA VAL A 533 -2.64 12.67 7.12
C VAL A 533 -1.95 13.96 6.62
N PRO A 534 -2.13 14.41 5.36
CA PRO A 534 -1.61 15.70 4.90
C PRO A 534 -2.11 16.94 5.69
N PRO A 535 -3.44 17.16 5.90
CA PRO A 535 -3.88 18.33 6.68
C PRO A 535 -3.46 18.25 8.16
N LEU A 536 -3.38 17.06 8.77
CA LEU A 536 -2.83 16.92 10.11
C LEU A 536 -1.34 17.31 10.18
N ALA A 537 -0.53 16.93 9.19
CA ALA A 537 0.88 17.36 9.13
C ALA A 537 1.01 18.89 9.06
N ILE A 538 0.11 19.56 8.33
CA ILE A 538 0.06 21.02 8.21
C ILE A 538 -0.39 21.69 9.53
N ILE A 539 -1.39 21.13 10.21
CA ILE A 539 -1.87 21.61 11.52
C ILE A 539 -0.76 21.49 12.59
N ILE A 540 -0.03 20.37 12.61
CA ILE A 540 1.12 20.16 13.49
C ILE A 540 2.26 21.13 13.14
N ALA A 541 2.56 21.30 11.85
CA ALA A 541 3.59 22.24 11.39
C ALA A 541 3.28 23.70 11.73
N TYR A 542 2.01 24.11 11.69
CA TYR A 542 1.60 25.44 12.16
C TYR A 542 1.95 25.64 13.64
N TRP A 543 1.60 24.68 14.50
CA TRP A 543 1.95 24.75 15.92
C TRP A 543 3.47 24.73 16.16
N LEU A 544 4.19 23.81 15.50
CA LEU A 544 5.66 23.77 15.55
C LEU A 544 6.30 25.10 15.11
N SER A 545 5.75 25.77 14.10
CA SER A 545 6.28 27.05 13.59
C SER A 545 6.29 28.18 14.63
N ARG A 546 5.42 28.09 15.66
CA ARG A 546 5.35 29.07 16.75
C ARG A 546 6.48 28.91 17.77
N LEU A 547 6.98 27.69 17.97
CA LEU A 547 8.11 27.37 18.87
C LEU A 547 9.44 28.03 18.46
N PHE A 548 9.54 28.49 17.21
CA PHE A 548 10.68 29.24 16.68
C PHE A 548 10.53 30.77 16.85
N LYS A 549 9.33 31.27 17.15
CA LYS A 549 8.96 32.70 17.13
C LYS A 549 8.61 33.28 18.50
N GLU A 550 7.92 32.53 19.35
CA GLU A 550 7.45 33.01 20.65
C GLU A 550 8.39 32.58 21.78
N ASP A 551 8.52 33.45 22.80
CA ASP A 551 8.95 33.01 24.13
C ASP A 551 7.90 32.03 24.65
N GLY A 552 8.29 30.78 24.92
CA GLY A 552 7.36 29.69 25.17
C GLY A 552 6.49 29.89 26.42
N VAL A 553 5.32 30.53 26.24
CA VAL A 553 4.30 30.80 27.26
C VAL A 553 3.96 29.51 28.01
N LEU A 554 3.85 29.57 29.35
CA LEU A 554 3.61 28.42 30.24
C LEU A 554 2.52 27.45 29.71
N LYS A 555 1.46 27.99 29.10
CA LYS A 555 0.34 27.23 28.52
C LYS A 555 0.78 26.30 27.36
N GLU A 556 1.76 26.66 26.53
CA GLU A 556 2.32 25.76 25.51
C GLU A 556 3.10 24.60 26.16
N ARG A 557 3.86 24.88 27.24
CA ARG A 557 4.64 23.86 27.98
C ARG A 557 3.74 22.81 28.65
N ILE A 558 2.57 23.20 29.17
CA ILE A 558 1.58 22.26 29.72
C ILE A 558 1.05 21.31 28.62
N GLY A 559 0.75 21.84 27.43
CA GLY A 559 0.33 21.02 26.29
C GLY A 559 1.40 20.00 25.87
N VAL A 560 2.67 20.42 25.89
CA VAL A 560 3.83 19.54 25.67
C VAL A 560 3.93 18.43 26.72
N GLY A 561 3.72 18.73 28.00
CA GLY A 561 3.74 17.72 29.07
C GLY A 561 2.75 16.57 28.82
N ALA A 562 1.52 16.91 28.42
CA ALA A 562 0.53 15.91 28.02
C ALA A 562 0.97 15.11 26.76
N SER A 563 1.56 15.77 25.77
CA SER A 563 2.14 15.11 24.59
C SER A 563 3.27 14.13 24.94
N LEU A 564 4.10 14.42 25.96
CA LEU A 564 5.15 13.50 26.43
C LEU A 564 4.57 12.24 27.08
N MET A 565 3.48 12.36 27.85
CA MET A 565 2.76 11.20 28.41
C MET A 565 2.14 10.34 27.29
N LEU A 566 1.48 10.97 26.31
CA LEU A 566 0.95 10.27 25.13
C LEU A 566 2.05 9.61 24.31
N PHE A 567 3.23 10.23 24.20
CA PHE A 567 4.39 9.62 23.55
C PHE A 567 4.86 8.39 24.30
N ALA A 568 5.05 8.49 25.63
CA ALA A 568 5.49 7.34 26.43
C ALA A 568 4.52 6.15 26.32
N LEU A 569 3.21 6.41 26.25
CA LEU A 569 2.18 5.39 26.02
C LEU A 569 2.29 4.75 24.62
N LEU A 570 2.26 5.55 23.55
CA LEU A 570 2.34 5.01 22.18
C LEU A 570 3.70 4.34 21.89
N ALA A 571 4.79 4.89 22.44
CA ALA A 571 6.12 4.30 22.37
C ALA A 571 6.20 2.98 23.13
N LYS A 572 5.62 2.88 24.33
CA LYS A 572 5.49 1.62 25.08
C LYS A 572 4.69 0.58 24.29
N ASP A 573 3.58 0.97 23.67
CA ASP A 573 2.76 0.07 22.88
C ASP A 573 3.53 -0.44 21.65
N LEU A 574 4.19 0.44 20.89
CA LEU A 574 5.04 0.01 19.77
C LEU A 574 6.29 -0.79 20.22
N ALA A 575 6.87 -0.46 21.37
CA ALA A 575 8.01 -1.14 22.01
C ALA A 575 7.63 -2.33 22.91
N THR A 576 6.36 -2.74 22.91
CA THR A 576 5.93 -4.07 23.37
C THR A 576 5.28 -4.88 22.25
N ASN A 577 4.59 -4.21 21.32
CA ASN A 577 3.80 -4.80 20.26
C ASN A 577 3.80 -3.92 18.99
N TYR A 578 4.71 -4.20 18.06
CA TYR A 578 4.75 -3.55 16.73
C TYR A 578 3.62 -3.95 15.76
N LYS A 579 2.63 -4.73 16.20
CA LYS A 579 1.54 -5.17 15.31
C LYS A 579 0.76 -4.00 14.68
N PRO A 580 0.40 -2.92 15.40
CA PRO A 580 -0.30 -1.78 14.81
C PRO A 580 0.48 -1.15 13.65
N LEU A 581 1.82 -1.03 13.77
CA LEU A 581 2.68 -0.41 12.76
C LEU A 581 2.59 -1.11 11.38
N HIS A 582 2.51 -2.45 11.34
CA HIS A 582 2.34 -3.15 10.06
C HIS A 582 0.87 -3.33 9.66
N GLN A 583 -0.06 -3.31 10.62
CA GLN A 583 -1.50 -3.24 10.35
C GLN A 583 -1.93 -1.92 9.67
N LEU A 584 -1.13 -0.85 9.76
CA LEU A 584 -1.36 0.39 9.01
C LEU A 584 -1.57 0.15 7.50
N PHE A 585 -0.95 -0.91 6.94
CA PHE A 585 -0.87 -1.16 5.50
C PHE A 585 -1.04 -2.63 5.08
N THR A 586 -1.32 -3.57 6.01
CA THR A 586 -1.71 -4.96 5.66
C THR A 586 -3.17 -5.24 5.97
N TYR A 587 -3.76 -6.16 5.21
CA TYR A 587 -5.17 -6.53 5.30
C TYR A 587 -5.37 -7.81 6.11
N TYR A 588 -4.35 -8.67 6.20
CA TYR A 588 -4.39 -9.91 6.96
C TYR A 588 -3.97 -9.68 8.42
N THR A 589 -4.76 -8.89 9.14
CA THR A 589 -4.57 -8.51 10.55
C THR A 589 -4.51 -9.71 11.52
N THR A 590 -4.92 -10.90 11.07
CA THR A 590 -4.91 -12.17 11.81
C THR A 590 -3.67 -13.02 11.56
N ARG A 591 -2.81 -12.71 10.56
CA ARG A 591 -1.55 -13.44 10.36
C ARG A 591 -0.62 -13.24 11.55
N VAL A 592 0.01 -14.33 11.99
CA VAL A 592 0.95 -14.31 13.13
C VAL A 592 2.32 -13.85 12.65
N THR A 593 2.79 -12.72 13.17
CA THR A 593 4.16 -12.24 12.96
C THR A 593 5.10 -12.89 13.99
N PRO A 594 6.23 -13.48 13.59
CA PRO A 594 7.13 -14.14 14.54
C PRO A 594 7.73 -13.16 15.55
N GLY A 595 7.73 -13.53 16.84
CA GLY A 595 8.37 -12.75 17.90
C GLY A 595 9.89 -12.59 17.71
N GLU A 596 10.55 -13.52 17.01
CA GLU A 596 11.98 -13.44 16.68
C GLU A 596 12.33 -12.29 15.71
N VAL A 597 11.36 -11.80 14.93
CA VAL A 597 11.54 -10.66 14.02
C VAL A 597 11.45 -9.33 14.79
N TYR A 598 10.94 -9.35 16.02
CA TYR A 598 10.57 -8.15 16.75
C TYR A 598 11.78 -7.40 17.32
N PRO A 599 12.07 -6.16 16.88
CA PRO A 599 13.27 -5.44 17.30
C PRO A 599 13.04 -4.61 18.57
N LYS A 600 12.51 -5.25 19.63
CA LYS A 600 12.14 -4.58 20.90
C LYS A 600 13.20 -3.61 21.38
N THR A 601 14.45 -4.07 21.51
CA THR A 601 15.57 -3.27 22.01
C THR A 601 15.88 -2.06 21.13
N THR A 602 15.80 -2.19 19.80
CA THR A 602 16.06 -1.07 18.87
C THR A 602 14.94 -0.06 18.90
N PHE A 603 13.68 -0.50 18.98
CA PHE A 603 12.53 0.38 19.18
C PHE A 603 12.61 1.12 20.52
N THR A 604 12.88 0.42 21.63
CA THR A 604 13.06 1.05 22.93
C THR A 604 14.18 2.10 22.89
N PHE A 605 15.34 1.77 22.32
CA PHE A 605 16.46 2.71 22.18
C PHE A 605 16.08 3.94 21.34
N LEU A 606 15.51 3.74 20.14
CA LEU A 606 15.12 4.85 19.27
C LEU A 606 14.03 5.72 19.90
N PHE A 607 13.04 5.14 20.57
CA PHE A 607 11.98 5.93 21.22
C PHE A 607 12.49 6.67 22.46
N VAL A 608 13.40 6.08 23.25
CA VAL A 608 14.08 6.79 24.34
C VAL A 608 14.94 7.92 23.78
N LEU A 609 15.66 7.72 22.68
CA LEU A 609 16.46 8.76 22.04
C LEU A 609 15.57 9.90 21.50
N ILE A 610 14.47 9.59 20.80
CA ILE A 610 13.47 10.59 20.38
C ILE A 610 12.94 11.34 21.60
N PHE A 611 12.56 10.64 22.68
CA PHE A 611 12.05 11.24 23.91
C PHE A 611 13.06 12.18 24.57
N LEU A 612 14.31 11.76 24.76
CA LEU A 612 15.35 12.56 25.40
C LEU A 612 15.68 13.81 24.58
N VAL A 613 15.79 13.69 23.25
CA VAL A 613 15.97 14.85 22.36
C VAL A 613 14.76 15.77 22.44
N TRP A 614 13.54 15.23 22.45
CA TRP A 614 12.32 16.03 22.54
C TRP A 614 12.24 16.80 23.85
N VAL A 615 12.44 16.13 25.00
CA VAL A 615 12.49 16.77 26.33
C VAL A 615 13.56 17.86 26.35
N SER A 616 14.77 17.58 25.82
CA SER A 616 15.86 18.56 25.75
C SER A 616 15.47 19.82 24.98
N ILE A 617 14.78 19.67 23.84
CA ILE A 617 14.31 20.81 23.03
C ILE A 617 13.24 21.62 23.78
N MET A 618 12.42 20.98 24.61
CA MET A 618 11.35 21.63 25.37
C MET A 618 11.83 22.32 26.66
N MET A 619 13.03 22.00 27.15
CA MET A 619 13.68 22.74 28.25
C MET A 619 14.21 24.11 27.82
N VAL A 620 14.44 24.32 26.52
CA VAL A 620 14.97 25.59 25.98
C VAL A 620 13.84 26.59 25.79
N ARG A 621 14.06 27.85 26.19
CA ARG A 621 13.07 28.96 26.08
C ARG A 621 12.57 29.20 24.65
N ARG A 622 13.41 28.91 23.64
CA ARG A 622 13.14 29.07 22.21
C ARG A 622 13.90 28.03 21.38
N VAL A 623 13.22 27.36 20.45
CA VAL A 623 13.83 26.31 19.61
C VAL A 623 14.60 26.93 18.43
N ARG A 624 15.87 26.55 18.27
CA ARG A 624 16.70 26.90 17.09
C ARG A 624 16.58 25.83 16.00
N PHE A 625 16.80 26.19 14.74
CA PHE A 625 16.71 25.25 13.61
C PHE A 625 17.64 24.03 13.75
N LEU A 626 18.86 24.22 14.27
CA LEU A 626 19.80 23.12 14.57
C LEU A 626 19.24 22.13 15.60
N GLN A 627 18.55 22.62 16.64
CA GLN A 627 17.93 21.77 17.66
C GLN A 627 16.76 20.97 17.08
N PHE A 628 15.96 21.59 16.21
CA PHE A 628 14.92 20.86 15.46
C PHE A 628 15.53 19.83 14.49
N GLY A 629 16.65 20.15 13.84
CA GLY A 629 17.43 19.18 13.06
C GLY A 629 17.84 17.96 13.88
N ALA A 630 18.28 18.17 15.13
CA ALA A 630 18.60 17.08 16.05
C ALA A 630 17.40 16.18 16.38
N LEU A 631 16.16 16.70 16.42
CA LEU A 631 14.94 15.88 16.55
C LEU A 631 14.67 15.03 15.31
N MET A 632 14.94 15.57 14.12
CA MET A 632 14.69 14.86 12.86
C MET A 632 15.63 13.66 12.68
N ILE A 633 16.86 13.69 13.22
CA ILE A 633 17.84 12.58 13.09
C ILE A 633 17.29 11.24 13.64
N PRO A 634 16.87 11.09 14.92
CA PRO A 634 16.38 9.82 15.43
C PRO A 634 15.03 9.41 14.84
N ILE A 635 14.20 10.36 14.40
CA ILE A 635 12.97 10.07 13.64
C ILE A 635 13.32 9.49 12.26
N ALA A 636 14.24 10.09 11.52
CA ALA A 636 14.72 9.58 10.24
C ALA A 636 15.41 8.21 10.40
N MET A 637 16.19 7.99 11.47
CA MET A 637 16.72 6.67 11.82
C MET A 637 15.61 5.65 12.07
N PHE A 638 14.50 6.03 12.73
CA PHE A 638 13.33 5.15 12.88
C PHE A 638 12.67 4.82 11.53
N VAL A 639 12.44 5.81 10.65
CA VAL A 639 11.90 5.60 9.30
C VAL A 639 12.79 4.64 8.49
N LEU A 640 14.10 4.91 8.44
CA LEU A 640 15.07 4.07 7.75
C LEU A 640 15.16 2.67 8.36
N PHE A 641 15.16 2.55 9.68
CA PHE A 641 15.17 1.26 10.37
C PHE A 641 13.92 0.43 10.02
N VAL A 642 12.73 1.05 10.02
CA VAL A 642 11.49 0.38 9.61
C VAL A 642 11.62 -0.08 8.16
N ASN A 643 12.02 0.81 7.25
CA ASN A 643 12.08 0.56 5.81
C ASN A 643 13.14 -0.47 5.39
N VAL A 644 14.32 -0.44 6.00
CA VAL A 644 15.49 -1.27 5.64
C VAL A 644 15.54 -2.57 6.44
N ARG A 645 15.09 -2.58 7.71
CA ARG A 645 15.28 -3.74 8.60
C ARG A 645 13.99 -4.44 9.02
N LEU A 646 12.91 -3.71 9.31
CA LEU A 646 11.66 -4.32 9.79
C LEU A 646 10.82 -4.86 8.62
N ILE A 647 10.50 -3.99 7.65
CA ILE A 647 9.63 -4.31 6.50
C ILE A 647 10.14 -5.55 5.74
N PRO A 648 11.44 -5.69 5.39
CA PRO A 648 11.91 -6.89 4.71
C PRO A 648 11.85 -8.17 5.55
N ALA A 649 12.05 -8.06 6.87
CA ALA A 649 12.01 -9.22 7.77
C ALA A 649 10.58 -9.71 8.05
N VAL A 650 9.59 -8.81 8.02
CA VAL A 650 8.17 -9.15 8.21
C VAL A 650 7.55 -9.67 6.91
N GLY A 651 7.93 -9.11 5.75
CA GLY A 651 7.31 -9.39 4.45
C GLY A 651 7.31 -10.86 4.01
N VAL A 652 8.22 -11.69 4.53
CA VAL A 652 8.27 -13.15 4.27
C VAL A 652 6.98 -13.87 4.70
N ASN A 653 6.21 -13.31 5.65
CA ASN A 653 4.96 -13.89 6.17
C ASN A 653 3.70 -13.33 5.47
N PHE A 654 3.88 -12.33 4.62
CA PHE A 654 2.81 -11.63 3.91
C PHE A 654 2.93 -11.82 2.40
N SER A 655 3.66 -12.84 1.95
CA SER A 655 3.85 -13.16 0.54
C SER A 655 4.34 -14.57 0.32
N TYR A 656 3.84 -15.27 -0.71
CA TYR A 656 4.28 -16.64 -1.03
C TYR A 656 5.48 -16.73 -1.98
N LYS A 657 6.19 -15.62 -2.24
CA LYS A 657 7.44 -15.61 -3.04
C LYS A 657 8.45 -16.66 -2.58
N SER A 658 8.64 -16.82 -1.27
CA SER A 658 9.60 -17.78 -0.71
C SER A 658 9.26 -19.22 -1.09
N LEU A 659 7.98 -19.60 -1.00
CA LEU A 659 7.46 -20.90 -1.42
C LEU A 659 7.52 -21.08 -2.94
N TYR A 660 7.32 -20.00 -3.71
CA TYR A 660 7.52 -20.01 -5.17
C TYR A 660 8.98 -20.27 -5.56
N THR A 661 9.93 -19.53 -4.97
CA THR A 661 11.37 -19.72 -5.22
C THR A 661 11.80 -21.14 -4.86
N ALA A 662 11.29 -21.69 -3.76
CA ALA A 662 11.54 -23.07 -3.36
C ALA A 662 10.95 -24.07 -4.38
N TYR A 663 9.68 -23.90 -4.76
CA TYR A 663 9.04 -24.72 -5.80
C TYR A 663 9.85 -24.69 -7.10
N LYS A 664 10.24 -23.51 -7.60
CA LYS A 664 11.06 -23.35 -8.82
C LYS A 664 12.42 -24.06 -8.72
N ALA A 665 13.05 -24.08 -7.54
CA ALA A 665 14.32 -24.78 -7.33
C ALA A 665 14.19 -26.32 -7.45
N PHE A 666 13.02 -26.88 -7.17
CA PHE A 666 12.73 -28.31 -7.39
C PHE A 666 12.19 -28.58 -8.81
N ASP A 667 11.33 -27.71 -9.32
CA ASP A 667 10.67 -27.83 -10.62
C ASP A 667 11.65 -27.73 -11.80
N LYS A 668 12.61 -26.79 -11.73
CA LYS A 668 13.58 -26.52 -12.79
C LYS A 668 12.96 -26.26 -14.18
N GLY A 669 11.78 -25.66 -14.23
CA GLY A 669 11.10 -25.33 -15.48
C GLY A 669 10.24 -26.46 -16.06
N ARG A 670 10.16 -27.62 -15.40
CA ARG A 670 9.33 -28.76 -15.83
C ARG A 670 7.83 -28.52 -15.68
N ASN A 671 7.43 -27.41 -15.06
CA ASN A 671 6.05 -26.99 -14.88
C ASN A 671 5.18 -28.05 -14.16
N LEU A 672 5.76 -28.70 -13.15
CA LEU A 672 5.17 -29.80 -12.40
C LEU A 672 3.90 -29.36 -11.64
N PRO A 673 2.94 -30.28 -11.38
CA PRO A 673 1.69 -29.93 -10.74
C PRO A 673 1.87 -29.24 -9.39
N PHE A 674 1.33 -28.03 -9.24
CA PHE A 674 1.26 -27.30 -7.99
C PHE A 674 -0.19 -27.16 -7.50
N GLY A 675 -0.43 -27.31 -6.20
CA GLY A 675 -1.75 -27.21 -5.60
C GLY A 675 -1.75 -26.49 -4.27
N GLU A 676 -2.90 -25.95 -3.89
CA GLU A 676 -3.08 -25.15 -2.68
C GLU A 676 -4.13 -25.82 -1.79
N TYR A 677 -3.74 -26.29 -0.61
CA TYR A 677 -4.67 -27.04 0.26
C TYR A 677 -5.38 -26.17 1.30
N SER A 678 -4.79 -25.04 1.71
CA SER A 678 -5.25 -24.29 2.90
C SER A 678 -5.77 -22.88 2.63
N ASN A 679 -5.45 -22.30 1.47
CA ASN A 679 -5.97 -21.00 1.05
C ASN A 679 -5.97 -20.95 -0.47
N TRP A 680 -6.91 -20.24 -1.10
CA TRP A 680 -7.07 -20.22 -2.56
C TRP A 680 -7.17 -18.81 -3.18
N ASP A 681 -7.61 -17.83 -2.39
CA ASP A 681 -7.93 -16.47 -2.83
C ASP A 681 -6.75 -15.48 -2.64
N GLU A 682 -5.57 -16.02 -2.30
CA GLU A 682 -4.38 -15.25 -2.01
C GLU A 682 -3.66 -14.83 -3.29
N ARG A 683 -3.48 -13.52 -3.45
CA ARG A 683 -3.14 -12.92 -4.74
C ARG A 683 -1.67 -13.09 -5.09
N SER A 684 -0.78 -13.29 -4.10
CA SER A 684 0.61 -13.63 -4.35
C SER A 684 0.77 -15.01 -4.98
N THR A 685 -0.10 -16.01 -4.70
CA THR A 685 -0.04 -17.27 -5.46
C THR A 685 -0.37 -17.02 -6.94
N SER A 686 -1.44 -16.26 -7.18
CA SER A 686 -1.90 -15.88 -8.53
C SER A 686 -0.78 -15.19 -9.32
N TYR A 687 -0.07 -14.24 -8.68
CA TYR A 687 1.07 -13.51 -9.25
C TYR A 687 2.29 -14.42 -9.51
N TYR A 688 2.89 -14.97 -8.45
CA TYR A 688 4.17 -15.68 -8.56
C TYR A 688 4.05 -17.00 -9.34
N PHE A 689 2.99 -17.77 -9.11
CA PHE A 689 2.75 -19.05 -9.81
C PHE A 689 2.02 -18.88 -11.14
N LYS A 690 1.77 -17.63 -11.59
CA LYS A 690 1.14 -17.29 -12.88
C LYS A 690 -0.21 -18.02 -13.13
N ASN A 691 -0.99 -18.23 -12.08
CA ASN A 691 -2.24 -19.04 -12.06
C ASN A 691 -2.11 -20.51 -12.51
N LYS A 692 -0.95 -21.14 -12.29
CA LYS A 692 -0.76 -22.59 -12.51
C LYS A 692 -1.07 -23.46 -11.29
N SER A 693 -1.60 -22.87 -10.22
CA SER A 693 -1.99 -23.56 -9.00
C SER A 693 -3.40 -24.14 -9.08
N ARG A 694 -3.66 -25.24 -8.36
CA ARG A 694 -4.99 -25.85 -8.25
C ARG A 694 -5.46 -25.89 -6.80
N TYR A 695 -6.63 -25.35 -6.50
CA TYR A 695 -7.19 -25.45 -5.15
C TYR A 695 -7.60 -26.89 -4.80
N LEU A 696 -7.20 -27.35 -3.61
CA LEU A 696 -7.34 -28.72 -3.12
C LEU A 696 -8.19 -28.82 -1.84
N GLY A 697 -8.85 -27.75 -1.39
CA GLY A 697 -9.57 -27.75 -0.10
C GLY A 697 -10.69 -28.80 0.01
N ARG A 698 -11.28 -29.23 -1.11
CA ARG A 698 -12.26 -30.33 -1.15
C ARG A 698 -11.58 -31.70 -1.20
N THR A 699 -12.00 -32.63 -0.35
CA THR A 699 -11.45 -34.00 -0.21
C THR A 699 -11.30 -34.76 -1.54
N ARG A 700 -12.32 -34.74 -2.41
CA ARG A 700 -12.29 -35.40 -3.74
C ARG A 700 -11.18 -34.79 -4.62
N THR A 701 -11.06 -33.46 -4.64
CA THR A 701 -10.04 -32.75 -5.43
C THR A 701 -8.63 -33.03 -4.91
N ALA A 702 -8.42 -33.03 -3.59
CA ALA A 702 -7.14 -33.40 -2.98
C ALA A 702 -6.72 -34.84 -3.33
N LYS A 703 -7.62 -35.82 -3.14
CA LYS A 703 -7.36 -37.24 -3.49
C LYS A 703 -7.01 -37.39 -4.98
N ASN A 704 -7.76 -36.75 -5.88
CA ASN A 704 -7.51 -36.80 -7.32
C ASN A 704 -6.18 -36.14 -7.72
N PHE A 705 -5.78 -35.05 -7.06
CA PHE A 705 -4.49 -34.41 -7.31
C PHE A 705 -3.31 -35.26 -6.82
N LEU A 706 -3.43 -35.86 -5.64
CA LEU A 706 -2.43 -36.75 -5.05
C LEU A 706 -2.24 -38.05 -5.87
N ARG A 707 -3.27 -38.51 -6.58
CA ARG A 707 -3.22 -39.70 -7.46
C ARG A 707 -2.36 -39.52 -8.73
N ARG A 708 -2.00 -38.29 -9.13
CA ARG A 708 -1.23 -38.02 -10.35
C ARG A 708 0.07 -38.84 -10.42
N LYS A 709 0.44 -39.27 -11.63
CA LYS A 709 1.74 -39.89 -11.91
C LYS A 709 2.84 -38.83 -11.75
N GLY A 710 3.96 -39.17 -11.12
CA GLY A 710 5.06 -38.24 -10.83
C GLY A 710 4.96 -37.45 -9.52
N PRO A 711 5.91 -36.55 -9.25
CA PRO A 711 5.87 -35.65 -8.09
C PRO A 711 4.81 -34.55 -8.29
N VAL A 712 3.98 -34.31 -7.28
CA VAL A 712 3.16 -33.10 -7.18
C VAL A 712 3.63 -32.25 -6.02
N PHE A 713 3.46 -30.93 -6.10
CA PHE A 713 3.78 -29.97 -5.06
C PHE A 713 2.48 -29.42 -4.46
N ILE A 714 2.46 -29.24 -3.15
CA ILE A 714 1.31 -28.71 -2.43
C ILE A 714 1.78 -27.66 -1.42
N MET A 715 1.18 -26.47 -1.47
CA MET A 715 1.25 -25.48 -0.41
C MET A 715 0.15 -25.75 0.62
N VAL A 716 0.52 -25.86 1.89
CA VAL A 716 -0.39 -26.27 2.98
C VAL A 716 -0.03 -25.57 4.29
N SER A 717 -1.04 -25.12 5.04
CA SER A 717 -0.83 -24.59 6.40
C SER A 717 -0.32 -25.68 7.32
N LYS A 718 0.63 -25.36 8.20
CA LYS A 718 1.19 -26.23 9.24
C LYS A 718 0.10 -26.99 10.00
N ARG A 719 -1.01 -26.31 10.33
CA ARG A 719 -2.16 -26.88 11.05
C ARG A 719 -2.91 -27.95 10.26
N LYS A 720 -2.89 -27.92 8.93
CA LYS A 720 -3.62 -28.84 8.04
C LYS A 720 -2.77 -30.03 7.54
N ILE A 721 -1.47 -30.06 7.85
CA ILE A 721 -0.56 -31.16 7.47
C ILE A 721 -1.03 -32.55 7.94
N PRO A 722 -1.52 -32.75 9.18
CA PRO A 722 -2.01 -34.08 9.62
C PRO A 722 -3.16 -34.61 8.75
N THR A 723 -4.08 -33.72 8.34
CA THR A 723 -5.18 -34.08 7.44
C THR A 723 -4.67 -34.39 6.03
N LEU A 724 -3.72 -33.62 5.50
CA LEU A 724 -3.10 -33.93 4.21
C LEU A 724 -2.30 -35.25 4.24
N ARG A 725 -1.60 -35.55 5.35
CA ARG A 725 -0.92 -36.85 5.59
C ARG A 725 -1.94 -38.02 5.55
N ARG A 726 -3.12 -37.87 6.20
CA ARG A 726 -4.22 -38.86 6.14
C ARG A 726 -4.76 -39.05 4.72
N LEU A 727 -5.03 -37.96 3.99
CA LEU A 727 -5.54 -38.01 2.63
C LEU A 727 -4.56 -38.66 1.64
N ALA A 728 -3.27 -38.40 1.79
CA ALA A 728 -2.22 -39.06 0.99
C ALA A 728 -2.15 -40.57 1.28
N LYS A 729 -2.18 -40.97 2.56
CA LYS A 729 -2.20 -42.40 2.95
C LYS A 729 -3.39 -43.13 2.31
N ALA A 730 -4.57 -42.49 2.31
CA ALA A 730 -5.80 -43.04 1.72
C ALA A 730 -5.78 -43.17 0.17
N VAL A 731 -4.72 -42.71 -0.51
CA VAL A 731 -4.50 -42.94 -1.96
C VAL A 731 -3.15 -43.61 -2.24
N GLY A 732 -2.57 -44.31 -1.25
CA GLY A 732 -1.31 -45.03 -1.39
C GLY A 732 -0.07 -44.13 -1.54
N LYS A 733 -0.17 -42.84 -1.20
CA LYS A 733 0.92 -41.87 -1.29
C LYS A 733 1.45 -41.48 0.10
N ARG A 734 2.69 -40.98 0.13
CA ARG A 734 3.29 -40.29 1.28
C ARG A 734 3.48 -38.82 0.90
N ILE A 735 3.58 -37.93 1.89
CA ILE A 735 3.98 -36.53 1.65
C ILE A 735 5.23 -36.20 2.46
N TYR A 736 6.13 -35.49 1.80
CA TYR A 736 7.42 -35.04 2.32
C TYR A 736 7.42 -33.53 2.37
N ILE A 737 7.89 -32.97 3.48
CA ILE A 737 8.07 -31.51 3.57
C ILE A 737 9.34 -31.18 2.81
N LEU A 738 9.30 -30.11 2.01
CA LEU A 738 10.42 -29.68 1.18
C LEU A 738 11.03 -28.37 1.67
N ASP A 739 10.19 -27.44 2.13
CA ASP A 739 10.60 -26.08 2.46
C ASP A 739 9.64 -25.41 3.48
N ARG A 740 10.17 -24.49 4.31
CA ARG A 740 9.50 -23.88 5.48
C ARG A 740 9.73 -22.37 5.78
N PRO A 741 10.34 -21.52 4.94
CA PRO A 741 10.70 -20.13 5.32
C PRO A 741 9.47 -19.24 5.56
N HIS A 742 8.29 -19.57 5.02
CA HIS A 742 7.04 -18.92 5.38
C HIS A 742 6.46 -19.53 6.67
N TYR A 743 6.17 -18.70 7.68
CA TYR A 743 5.89 -19.14 9.05
C TYR A 743 4.76 -20.19 9.19
N ASP A 744 3.56 -19.94 8.64
CA ASP A 744 2.43 -20.89 8.74
C ASP A 744 2.26 -21.81 7.52
N MET A 745 2.89 -21.54 6.38
CA MET A 745 2.61 -22.23 5.10
C MET A 745 3.86 -22.96 4.63
N TRP A 746 3.76 -24.27 4.44
CA TRP A 746 4.90 -25.11 4.04
C TRP A 746 4.70 -25.68 2.63
N LEU A 747 5.82 -25.88 1.93
CA LEU A 747 5.85 -26.60 0.66
C LEU A 747 6.05 -28.08 0.94
N VAL A 748 5.16 -28.93 0.43
CA VAL A 748 5.26 -30.39 0.51
C VAL A 748 5.17 -31.04 -0.87
N SER A 749 5.63 -32.28 -1.01
CA SER A 749 5.48 -33.07 -2.23
C SER A 749 5.21 -34.55 -1.97
N THR A 750 4.59 -35.23 -2.94
CA THR A 750 4.41 -36.70 -2.93
C THR A 750 5.69 -37.49 -3.15
N LYS A 751 6.79 -36.84 -3.57
CA LYS A 751 8.10 -37.48 -3.74
C LYS A 751 9.13 -36.78 -2.84
N LEU A 752 9.95 -37.57 -2.16
CA LEU A 752 11.09 -37.08 -1.42
C LEU A 752 12.07 -36.42 -2.41
N MET A 753 12.36 -35.14 -2.21
CA MET A 753 13.28 -34.38 -3.04
C MET A 753 14.19 -33.53 -2.15
N VAL A 754 15.49 -33.61 -2.38
CA VAL A 754 16.50 -32.85 -1.62
C VAL A 754 17.03 -31.74 -2.53
N SER A 755 16.90 -30.49 -2.10
CA SER A 755 17.36 -29.33 -2.89
C SER A 755 18.88 -29.33 -3.03
N LYS A 756 19.38 -29.09 -4.25
CA LYS A 756 20.81 -28.83 -4.51
C LYS A 756 21.30 -27.49 -3.92
N LYS A 757 20.40 -26.55 -3.58
CA LYS A 757 20.72 -25.19 -3.13
C LYS A 757 20.95 -25.05 -1.62
N ARG A 758 20.75 -26.10 -0.80
CA ARG A 758 21.37 -26.11 0.54
C ARG A 758 22.89 -26.16 0.36
N SER A 759 23.61 -25.34 1.12
CA SER A 759 25.07 -25.24 1.10
C SER A 759 25.72 -26.62 1.10
N ALA A 760 26.87 -26.80 0.46
CA ALA A 760 27.41 -28.13 0.16
C ALA A 760 27.54 -29.08 1.38
N GLY A 761 27.72 -28.54 2.60
CA GLY A 761 27.76 -29.27 3.88
C GLY A 761 26.43 -29.45 4.65
N ASP A 762 25.28 -29.00 4.13
CA ASP A 762 23.95 -29.15 4.74
C ASP A 762 23.05 -30.15 3.97
N LYS A 763 23.67 -31.08 3.24
CA LYS A 763 22.98 -32.21 2.58
C LYS A 763 22.55 -33.23 3.63
N ILE A 764 21.24 -33.52 3.67
CA ILE A 764 20.65 -34.52 4.58
C ILE A 764 21.12 -35.94 4.27
N ARG A 765 21.38 -36.27 2.99
CA ARG A 765 21.79 -37.61 2.54
C ARG A 765 23.17 -37.53 1.89
N LEU A 766 24.10 -38.34 2.36
CA LEU A 766 25.49 -38.41 1.91
C LEU A 766 25.80 -39.80 1.34
N LYS A 767 26.54 -39.86 0.21
CA LYS A 767 26.98 -41.12 -0.43
C LYS A 767 28.25 -41.71 0.21
N LYS A 768 29.13 -40.86 0.74
CA LYS A 768 30.37 -41.22 1.44
C LYS A 768 30.40 -40.52 2.79
N LEU A 769 31.16 -41.08 3.74
CA LEU A 769 31.44 -40.45 5.02
C LEU A 769 32.18 -39.11 4.76
N PRO A 770 31.80 -37.98 5.39
CA PRO A 770 32.53 -36.73 5.27
C PRO A 770 33.88 -36.82 6.00
N ASN A 771 34.84 -35.96 5.63
CA ASN A 771 36.08 -35.85 6.39
C ASN A 771 35.80 -35.35 7.81
N MET A 772 36.09 -36.18 8.81
CA MET A 772 35.89 -35.91 10.24
C MET A 772 37.22 -35.65 10.99
N ALA A 773 38.26 -35.18 10.30
CA ALA A 773 39.55 -34.81 10.90
C ALA A 773 39.59 -33.37 11.46
N THR A 774 38.54 -32.57 11.30
CA THR A 774 38.52 -31.17 11.80
C THR A 774 38.07 -31.08 13.26
N LYS A 775 38.57 -30.08 13.99
CA LYS A 775 38.25 -29.81 15.42
C LYS A 775 36.73 -29.66 15.72
N ASN A 776 35.91 -29.41 14.69
CA ASN A 776 34.46 -29.32 14.79
C ASN A 776 33.77 -30.70 14.89
N TRP A 777 34.40 -31.78 14.43
CA TRP A 777 33.85 -33.14 14.48
C TRP A 777 34.33 -33.90 15.71
N LYS A 778 33.38 -34.43 16.47
CA LYS A 778 33.61 -35.52 17.42
C LYS A 778 33.21 -36.83 16.75
N LYS A 779 34.18 -37.70 16.44
CA LYS A 779 33.90 -39.08 16.02
C LYS A 779 33.21 -39.81 17.17
N VAL A 780 32.17 -40.57 16.86
CA VAL A 780 31.46 -41.42 17.81
C VAL A 780 31.08 -42.72 17.10
N ASN A 781 30.73 -43.73 17.88
CA ASN A 781 30.22 -45.02 17.43
C ASN A 781 29.17 -45.45 18.46
N VAL A 782 27.89 -45.26 18.13
CA VAL A 782 26.76 -45.59 19.00
C VAL A 782 25.72 -46.32 18.18
N ASP A 783 25.41 -47.55 18.57
CA ASP A 783 24.35 -48.34 17.94
C ASP A 783 22.98 -48.07 18.59
N PHE A 784 21.95 -47.85 17.76
CA PHE A 784 20.56 -47.73 18.19
C PHE A 784 19.73 -48.85 17.58
N GLY A 785 19.34 -49.81 18.44
CA GLY A 785 18.43 -50.91 18.15
C GLY A 785 18.85 -51.82 17.01
N GLY A 786 20.15 -51.95 16.72
CA GLY A 786 20.69 -52.73 15.59
C GLY A 786 20.32 -52.18 14.21
N LYS A 787 19.81 -50.95 14.14
CA LYS A 787 19.18 -50.36 12.95
C LYS A 787 19.92 -49.15 12.42
N VAL A 788 20.47 -48.32 13.31
CA VAL A 788 21.20 -47.12 12.92
C VAL A 788 22.35 -46.85 13.87
N ARG A 789 23.48 -46.40 13.32
CA ARG A 789 24.70 -46.10 14.07
C ARG A 789 25.03 -44.63 13.96
N MET A 790 25.10 -43.91 15.07
CA MET A 790 25.68 -42.56 15.06
C MET A 790 27.20 -42.68 14.93
N VAL A 791 27.76 -42.07 13.88
CA VAL A 791 29.18 -42.16 13.50
C VAL A 791 29.96 -40.85 13.73
N GLY A 792 29.26 -39.73 13.96
CA GLY A 792 29.89 -38.44 14.20
C GLY A 792 28.89 -37.39 14.72
N VAL A 793 29.40 -36.44 15.49
CA VAL A 793 28.68 -35.23 15.90
C VAL A 793 29.54 -34.02 15.53
N TRP A 794 28.99 -33.10 14.74
CA TRP A 794 29.65 -31.85 14.36
C TRP A 794 29.03 -30.67 15.11
N ILE A 795 29.84 -29.69 15.50
CA ILE A 795 29.38 -28.41 16.07
C ILE A 795 30.04 -27.23 15.36
N ASP A 796 29.30 -26.13 15.19
CA ASP A 796 29.81 -24.93 14.52
C ASP A 796 30.86 -24.16 15.33
N LYS A 797 30.75 -24.14 16.67
CA LYS A 797 31.70 -23.46 17.56
C LYS A 797 32.37 -24.43 18.55
N PRO A 798 33.41 -25.18 18.15
CA PRO A 798 34.13 -26.10 19.06
C PRO A 798 34.77 -25.40 20.26
N ASN A 799 35.09 -24.10 20.12
CA ASN A 799 35.65 -23.26 21.18
C ASN A 799 34.58 -22.73 22.17
N GLY A 800 33.30 -23.10 22.01
CA GLY A 800 32.20 -22.74 22.90
C GLY A 800 31.33 -21.56 22.44
N TYR A 801 30.19 -21.42 23.11
CA TYR A 801 29.08 -20.52 22.75
C TYR A 801 28.84 -19.46 23.82
N LYS A 802 28.44 -18.25 23.42
CA LYS A 802 27.93 -17.21 24.32
C LYS A 802 26.41 -17.35 24.52
N ARG A 803 25.87 -16.80 25.60
CA ARG A 803 24.41 -16.71 25.83
C ARG A 803 23.77 -15.89 24.70
N GLY A 804 22.70 -16.41 24.10
CA GLY A 804 22.09 -15.83 22.89
C GLY A 804 22.68 -16.30 21.55
N ASP A 805 23.76 -17.09 21.53
CA ASP A 805 24.27 -17.68 20.29
C ASP A 805 23.30 -18.70 19.68
N LYS A 806 23.31 -18.81 18.36
CA LYS A 806 22.79 -19.98 17.67
C LYS A 806 23.82 -21.11 17.76
N VAL A 807 23.40 -22.24 18.32
CA VAL A 807 24.10 -23.51 18.34
C VAL A 807 23.66 -24.30 17.10
N LYS A 808 24.61 -24.71 16.24
CA LYS A 808 24.35 -25.60 15.10
C LYS A 808 25.07 -26.92 15.29
N ILE A 809 24.30 -27.96 15.59
CA ILE A 809 24.78 -29.35 15.72
C ILE A 809 24.42 -30.13 14.44
N ARG A 810 25.29 -31.03 13.99
CA ARG A 810 24.94 -32.06 13.01
C ARG A 810 25.18 -33.44 13.60
N PHE A 811 24.15 -34.28 13.64
CA PHE A 811 24.29 -35.69 13.99
C PHE A 811 24.41 -36.50 12.70
N LEU A 812 25.47 -37.30 12.58
CA LEU A 812 25.73 -38.12 11.42
C LEU A 812 25.47 -39.59 11.74
N PHE A 813 24.61 -40.21 10.95
CA PHE A 813 24.15 -41.58 11.10
C PHE A 813 24.56 -42.43 9.91
N LYS A 814 25.01 -43.66 10.15
CA LYS A 814 25.08 -44.74 9.17
C LYS A 814 23.89 -45.67 9.38
N VAL A 815 23.10 -45.89 8.34
CA VAL A 815 21.93 -46.78 8.40
C VAL A 815 22.39 -48.23 8.27
N LEU A 816 22.04 -49.08 9.24
CA LEU A 816 22.43 -50.49 9.27
C LEU A 816 21.30 -51.37 8.72
N LYS A 817 20.08 -51.18 9.21
CA LYS A 817 18.87 -51.92 8.79
C LYS A 817 17.70 -50.95 8.58
N ARG A 818 16.78 -51.31 7.70
CA ARG A 818 15.61 -50.47 7.37
C ARG A 818 14.70 -50.31 8.58
N MET A 819 14.31 -49.09 8.92
CA MET A 819 13.34 -48.81 9.98
C MET A 819 11.91 -48.86 9.42
N LYS A 820 11.02 -49.65 10.06
CA LYS A 820 9.59 -49.73 9.66
C LYS A 820 8.75 -48.55 10.18
N LYS A 821 9.03 -48.05 11.40
CA LYS A 821 8.39 -46.88 12.01
C LYS A 821 9.20 -45.59 11.74
N ASN A 822 8.54 -44.42 11.72
CA ASN A 822 9.20 -43.11 11.62
C ASN A 822 9.51 -42.56 13.01
N TRP A 823 10.72 -42.78 13.50
CA TRP A 823 11.19 -42.36 14.82
C TRP A 823 11.50 -40.87 14.84
N ARG A 824 11.22 -40.23 15.97
CA ARG A 824 11.63 -38.85 16.27
C ARG A 824 12.97 -38.86 16.98
N ILE A 825 13.74 -37.79 16.85
CA ILE A 825 14.96 -37.58 17.63
C ILE A 825 14.59 -36.69 18.80
N PHE A 826 14.86 -37.15 20.02
CA PHE A 826 14.82 -36.30 21.21
C PHE A 826 16.23 -35.82 21.55
N ILE A 827 16.33 -34.57 21.99
CA ILE A 827 17.58 -33.94 22.39
C ILE A 827 17.32 -33.14 23.66
N HIS A 828 17.91 -33.57 24.76
CA HIS A 828 17.90 -32.86 26.03
C HIS A 828 19.30 -32.32 26.28
N ALA A 829 19.46 -31.00 26.21
CA ALA A 829 20.71 -30.35 26.54
C ALA A 829 20.64 -29.87 28.00
N ASP A 830 21.27 -30.65 28.88
CA ASP A 830 21.20 -30.54 30.34
C ASP A 830 22.54 -29.96 30.87
N PRO A 831 22.57 -28.82 31.58
CA PRO A 831 23.82 -28.29 32.15
C PRO A 831 24.37 -29.20 33.26
N VAL A 832 23.49 -29.80 34.05
CA VAL A 832 23.76 -30.90 35.00
C VAL A 832 22.59 -31.89 34.96
N LYS A 833 22.82 -33.14 35.38
CA LYS A 833 21.79 -34.19 35.38
C LYS A 833 20.59 -33.71 36.23
N TRP A 834 19.37 -33.78 35.68
CA TRP A 834 18.11 -33.44 36.37
C TRP A 834 17.93 -31.97 36.82
N THR A 835 18.30 -30.99 36.00
CA THR A 835 18.02 -29.56 36.27
C THR A 835 16.69 -29.05 35.66
N ARG A 836 16.07 -28.07 36.32
CA ARG A 836 14.97 -27.26 35.78
C ARG A 836 15.36 -26.41 34.55
N HIS A 837 16.65 -26.22 34.30
CA HIS A 837 17.17 -25.41 33.19
C HIS A 837 17.47 -26.23 31.91
N ARG A 838 17.00 -27.48 31.82
CA ARG A 838 17.02 -28.33 30.61
C ARG A 838 16.54 -27.57 29.38
N GLN A 839 17.26 -27.71 28.27
CA GLN A 839 16.78 -27.31 26.95
C GLN A 839 16.27 -28.53 26.19
N ASN A 840 14.98 -28.58 25.87
CA ASN A 840 14.41 -29.62 24.99
C ASN A 840 14.46 -29.14 23.53
N TRP A 841 15.09 -29.93 22.66
CA TRP A 841 15.28 -29.63 21.24
C TRP A 841 14.70 -30.72 20.31
N ASP A 842 13.72 -31.48 20.81
CA ASP A 842 13.11 -32.64 20.15
C ASP A 842 12.44 -32.30 18.81
N HIS A 843 12.57 -33.18 17.82
CA HIS A 843 12.08 -32.92 16.46
C HIS A 843 11.85 -34.21 15.64
N GLU A 844 11.20 -34.11 14.47
CA GLU A 844 11.21 -35.19 13.47
C GLU A 844 12.63 -35.27 12.86
N ALA A 845 13.18 -36.46 12.63
CA ALA A 845 14.56 -36.61 12.11
C ALA A 845 14.76 -35.92 10.75
N ALA A 846 15.93 -35.33 10.53
CA ALA A 846 16.22 -34.41 9.41
C ALA A 846 15.19 -33.28 9.32
N GLU A 847 14.77 -32.77 10.49
CA GLU A 847 13.61 -31.91 10.70
C GLU A 847 12.28 -32.39 10.08
N GLY A 848 12.13 -33.68 9.72
CA GLY A 848 10.96 -34.21 9.00
C GLY A 848 11.01 -34.08 7.48
N LEU A 849 12.15 -33.61 6.94
CA LEU A 849 12.40 -33.56 5.50
C LEU A 849 12.78 -34.96 4.95
N TYR A 850 13.47 -35.79 5.74
CA TYR A 850 13.77 -37.18 5.42
C TYR A 850 13.43 -38.13 6.59
N PRO A 851 12.17 -38.63 6.66
CA PRO A 851 11.69 -39.53 7.71
C PRO A 851 12.56 -40.78 7.90
N THR A 852 12.75 -41.25 9.13
CA THR A 852 13.62 -42.41 9.41
C THR A 852 13.15 -43.69 8.72
N SER A 853 11.84 -43.80 8.44
CA SER A 853 11.25 -44.94 7.72
C SER A 853 11.66 -45.03 6.25
N GLU A 854 12.28 -43.98 5.70
CA GLU A 854 12.79 -43.92 4.33
C GLU A 854 14.32 -44.07 4.24
N TRP A 855 15.02 -44.15 5.38
CA TRP A 855 16.47 -44.32 5.46
C TRP A 855 16.83 -45.73 4.96
N LYS A 856 17.69 -45.83 3.95
CA LYS A 856 18.07 -47.13 3.36
C LYS A 856 19.38 -47.65 3.97
N PRO A 857 19.53 -48.97 4.18
CA PRO A 857 20.79 -49.57 4.61
C PRO A 857 21.99 -49.09 3.77
N GLY A 858 23.12 -48.86 4.43
CA GLY A 858 24.36 -48.36 3.82
C GLY A 858 24.44 -46.83 3.65
N GLU A 859 23.32 -46.10 3.76
CA GLU A 859 23.33 -44.65 3.61
C GLU A 859 23.93 -43.92 4.83
N TYR A 860 24.51 -42.76 4.56
CA TYR A 860 24.85 -41.79 5.60
C TYR A 860 23.80 -40.67 5.62
N VAL A 861 23.16 -40.46 6.76
CA VAL A 861 22.14 -39.42 6.96
C VAL A 861 22.63 -38.40 7.98
N GLN A 862 22.55 -37.13 7.61
CA GLN A 862 22.93 -35.99 8.45
C GLN A 862 21.66 -35.27 8.92
N ASP A 863 21.41 -35.34 10.22
CA ASP A 863 20.42 -34.54 10.91
C ASP A 863 21.05 -33.22 11.39
N ILE A 864 20.36 -32.10 11.23
CA ILE A 864 20.93 -30.76 11.47
C ILE A 864 20.00 -29.99 12.39
N VAL A 865 20.52 -29.61 13.55
CA VAL A 865 19.76 -28.97 14.63
C VAL A 865 20.34 -27.59 14.87
N VAL A 866 19.54 -26.55 14.58
CA VAL A 866 19.87 -25.16 14.91
C VAL A 866 18.95 -24.69 16.03
N ARG A 867 19.52 -24.24 17.15
CA ARG A 867 18.80 -23.79 18.34
C ARG A 867 19.51 -22.60 18.97
N THR A 868 18.76 -21.65 19.52
CA THR A 868 19.34 -20.49 20.20
C THR A 868 19.54 -20.82 21.67
N LEU A 869 20.74 -20.63 22.21
CA LEU A 869 20.98 -20.71 23.65
C LEU A 869 20.30 -19.49 24.32
N PRO A 870 19.44 -19.64 25.33
CA PRO A 870 18.73 -18.50 25.92
C PRO A 870 19.69 -17.41 26.44
N ARG A 871 19.35 -16.14 26.24
CA ARG A 871 20.16 -15.01 26.76
C ARG A 871 20.20 -14.99 28.29
N ASN A 872 19.11 -15.41 28.91
CA ASN A 872 18.93 -15.56 30.37
C ASN A 872 19.33 -16.95 30.90
N PHE A 873 20.11 -17.73 30.16
CA PHE A 873 20.60 -19.02 30.66
C PHE A 873 21.58 -18.78 31.83
N PRO A 874 21.50 -19.50 32.97
CA PRO A 874 22.23 -19.16 34.19
C PRO A 874 23.75 -19.02 33.98
N SER A 875 24.36 -18.01 34.62
CA SER A 875 25.79 -17.65 34.48
C SER A 875 26.74 -18.75 34.94
N HIS A 876 26.43 -19.38 36.09
CA HIS A 876 27.25 -20.42 36.72
C HIS A 876 27.38 -21.72 35.90
N TYR A 877 26.52 -21.96 34.91
CA TYR A 877 26.64 -23.12 34.02
C TYR A 877 27.62 -22.84 32.88
N SER A 878 28.81 -23.45 32.95
CA SER A 878 29.87 -23.38 31.93
C SER A 878 29.81 -24.49 30.88
N ARG A 879 28.88 -25.45 31.01
CA ARG A 879 28.76 -26.64 30.15
C ARG A 879 27.30 -27.00 29.89
N LEU A 880 27.04 -27.64 28.74
CA LEU A 880 25.74 -28.19 28.38
C LEU A 880 25.92 -29.61 27.81
N HIS A 881 25.47 -30.63 28.55
CA HIS A 881 25.56 -32.02 28.13
C HIS A 881 24.40 -32.37 27.20
N VAL A 882 24.70 -32.64 25.93
CA VAL A 882 23.69 -32.92 24.89
C VAL A 882 23.38 -34.41 24.89
N TYR A 883 22.33 -34.79 25.60
CA TYR A 883 21.76 -36.13 25.55
C TYR A 883 20.84 -36.26 24.34
N MET A 884 20.92 -37.39 23.65
CA MET A 884 20.15 -37.65 22.44
C MET A 884 19.75 -39.12 22.33
N GLY A 885 18.60 -39.38 21.71
CA GLY A 885 18.12 -40.72 21.37
C GLY A 885 16.95 -40.68 20.39
N PHE A 886 16.41 -41.86 20.06
CA PHE A 886 15.24 -42.01 19.20
C PHE A 886 14.01 -42.46 19.98
N TRP A 887 12.86 -41.86 19.72
CA TRP A 887 11.60 -42.14 20.40
C TRP A 887 10.38 -42.13 19.49
N LEU A 888 9.30 -42.78 19.93
CA LEU A 888 8.00 -42.78 19.26
C LEU A 888 6.87 -43.10 20.26
N GLY A 889 6.21 -42.07 20.78
CA GLY A 889 5.23 -42.27 21.86
C GLY A 889 5.95 -42.63 23.15
N SER A 890 5.64 -43.78 23.75
CA SER A 890 6.39 -44.37 24.86
C SER A 890 7.65 -45.14 24.40
N ASP A 891 7.69 -45.63 23.16
CA ASP A 891 8.81 -46.44 22.64
C ASP A 891 10.12 -45.63 22.58
N ARG A 892 11.25 -46.26 22.91
CA ARG A 892 12.62 -45.78 22.59
C ARG A 892 13.41 -46.85 21.84
N LEU A 893 14.32 -46.46 20.95
CA LEU A 893 15.30 -47.42 20.40
C LEU A 893 16.37 -47.71 21.46
N ALA A 894 16.55 -48.98 21.80
CA ALA A 894 17.58 -49.44 22.71
C ALA A 894 18.98 -48.96 22.27
N VAL A 895 19.79 -48.50 23.23
CA VAL A 895 21.21 -48.20 22.96
C VAL A 895 22.02 -49.49 23.10
N GLY A 896 22.67 -49.90 22.02
CA GLY A 896 23.59 -51.04 22.00
C GLY A 896 25.02 -50.60 22.31
N ARG A 897 26.02 -51.18 21.63
CA ARG A 897 27.43 -50.79 21.79
C ARG A 897 27.61 -49.29 21.58
N SER A 898 28.14 -48.61 22.59
CA SER A 898 28.35 -47.17 22.62
C SER A 898 29.78 -46.81 23.05
N SER A 899 30.42 -45.93 22.28
CA SER A 899 31.73 -45.32 22.59
C SER A 899 31.62 -44.02 23.38
N VAL A 900 30.41 -43.63 23.77
CA VAL A 900 30.15 -42.49 24.66
C VAL A 900 29.21 -42.92 25.78
N TYR A 901 29.28 -42.22 26.91
CA TYR A 901 28.38 -42.43 28.05
C TYR A 901 26.90 -42.48 27.64
N HIS A 902 26.21 -43.55 28.02
CA HIS A 902 24.76 -43.68 28.00
C HIS A 902 24.26 -43.76 29.45
N ASP A 903 23.03 -43.33 29.72
CA ASP A 903 22.50 -43.19 31.08
C ASP A 903 21.50 -44.29 31.49
N GLY A 904 21.50 -45.41 30.76
CA GLY A 904 20.52 -46.50 30.91
C GLY A 904 19.14 -46.21 30.29
N GLN A 905 18.76 -44.95 30.08
CA GLN A 905 17.40 -44.58 29.61
C GLN A 905 17.28 -44.49 28.08
N ASN A 906 18.02 -45.33 27.34
CA ASN A 906 18.06 -45.35 25.88
C ASN A 906 18.40 -43.98 25.24
N ARG A 907 19.31 -43.22 25.89
CA ARG A 907 19.92 -42.00 25.36
C ARG A 907 21.42 -41.95 25.66
N VAL A 908 22.14 -41.23 24.81
CA VAL A 908 23.60 -41.08 24.89
C VAL A 908 24.01 -39.63 25.00
N ARG A 909 25.07 -39.37 25.77
CA ARG A 909 25.71 -38.05 25.90
C ARG A 909 26.61 -37.79 24.69
N SER A 910 25.95 -37.45 23.58
CA SER A 910 26.55 -37.26 22.26
C SER A 910 27.75 -36.28 22.28
N ILE A 911 27.56 -35.08 22.82
CA ILE A 911 28.59 -34.04 22.95
C ILE A 911 28.36 -33.19 24.20
N VAL A 912 29.38 -32.43 24.61
CA VAL A 912 29.28 -31.41 25.65
C VAL A 912 29.64 -30.07 25.03
N LEU A 913 28.72 -29.12 25.07
CA LEU A 913 28.96 -27.76 24.58
C LEU A 913 29.60 -26.95 25.71
N LYS A 914 30.68 -26.23 25.41
CA LYS A 914 31.23 -25.22 26.34
C LYS A 914 30.37 -23.96 26.24
N ILE A 915 29.90 -23.47 27.38
CA ILE A 915 29.25 -22.16 27.49
C ILE A 915 30.32 -21.20 28.02
N LYS A 916 30.63 -20.16 27.24
CA LYS A 916 31.51 -19.07 27.68
C LYS A 916 30.76 -18.19 28.70
N PRO A 917 31.47 -17.45 29.57
CA PRO A 917 30.86 -16.37 30.35
C PRO A 917 30.00 -15.44 29.48
#